data_AF-A0A9X3BPQ2-F1
#
_entry.id   AF-A0A9X3BPQ2-F1
#
_cell.length_a   1.000
_cell.length_b   1.000
_cell.length_c   1.000
_cell.angle_alpha   90.00
_cell.angle_beta   90.00
_cell.angle_gamma   90.00
#
_symmetry.space_group_name_H-M   'P 1'
#
loop_
_entity.id
_entity.type
_entity.pdbx_description
1 polymer ?
#
loop_
_entity_poly.entity_id
_entity_poly.type
_entity_poly.pdbx_seq_one_letter_code
_entity_poly.pdbx_strand_id
1 'polypeptide(L)'
;MTSSPAVVSVNARLAEELAVREAQVAAAVRLLDEGATVPFIARYRKEVTGSLDDTQLRTLEERLSYLRELDQRRATVLASIEEQGKLTDDLRAALLAADTKSRVEDIYLPYKPKRRTKAQIAREAGLEPLADRLLADPGQVPETLAADHLGDAVPDVAAALDGARHILVERAAEDAELVGAIRTKFWADGSLRTRPWSEDAAKTPAAQKFRDYFDFAEPLEKMPSHRVLAVLRGEKEEALSLTFDGGEDDAYQAMIARTLGVDMGAAAPATPWLAATVRTAWRTRLMFSASVDARIKLRQRAEEDAVAVFARNLKDLLLAAPAGARTTLGLDPGFRTGVKVAVVDGTGKVLDTCAIYPHQPQKQWDIAKATLAALVARHKVTLIAVGNGTASRETDALATELIADIRASGADAPVKAMVSEAGASVYSASAYAARELPALDVTLRGAVSIARRLQDPLAELVKIEPKSIGVGQYQHDVTPGTLARSLDAVVEDAVNAVGVDLNTASVPLLARVSGVSESLAEAIVSHREKTGPFPHRKALLDVPRLGPKAFELCAGFLRITGGDDPLDASGVHPESYPVVRKILDRSKVTLAELIGDARTLRSLAPADFADDRFGVPTVTDIIAELEKPGRDPRPAFTTATFAAGVEKVADLKAGMVLEGVVTNVAAFGAFVDVGVHQDGLVHVSALADRFVSDPHELVRSGQVVRVKVVDVDLDRQRIALTMRLKDAPEQGRGGRSPRGDSAAPRRDAGSRNGQERRNPVRGKDSGRREPARPAGSMAQALRDAGFGR
;
A
#
# COMPACT_ATOMS: atom_id res chain seq x y z
N MET A 1 16.89 -43.11 24.85
CA MET A 1 17.28 -41.69 24.74
C MET A 1 16.46 -41.08 23.62
N THR A 2 15.20 -40.77 23.90
CA THR A 2 14.35 -39.97 23.02
C THR A 2 14.88 -38.54 23.09
N SER A 3 15.28 -37.96 21.96
CA SER A 3 15.82 -36.61 21.96
C SER A 3 14.76 -35.66 22.50
N SER A 4 15.12 -34.84 23.49
CA SER A 4 14.24 -33.76 23.95
C SER A 4 13.82 -32.94 22.72
N PRO A 5 12.52 -32.63 22.51
CA PRO A 5 12.10 -31.85 21.35
C PRO A 5 12.75 -30.46 21.44
N ALA A 6 13.76 -30.21 20.62
CA ALA A 6 14.40 -28.90 20.54
C ALA A 6 13.56 -28.01 19.61
N VAL A 7 13.47 -26.71 19.93
CA VAL A 7 12.86 -25.75 19.00
C VAL A 7 13.66 -25.76 17.71
N VAL A 8 12.98 -25.93 16.58
CA VAL A 8 13.58 -25.74 15.26
C VAL A 8 14.19 -24.35 15.18
N SER A 9 15.44 -24.25 14.71
CA SER A 9 16.16 -22.97 14.64
C SER A 9 15.34 -21.92 13.88
N VAL A 10 15.52 -20.64 14.22
CA VAL A 10 14.87 -19.54 13.47
C VAL A 10 15.23 -19.63 11.98
N ASN A 11 16.48 -19.97 11.67
CA ASN A 11 16.95 -20.09 10.29
C ASN A 11 16.27 -21.22 9.53
N ALA A 12 16.06 -22.38 10.16
CA ALA A 12 15.39 -23.52 9.54
C ALA A 12 13.90 -23.23 9.27
N ARG A 13 13.22 -22.56 10.22
CA ARG A 13 11.82 -22.10 10.01
C ARG A 13 11.71 -21.11 8.85
N LEU A 14 12.59 -20.12 8.81
CA LEU A 14 12.64 -19.17 7.69
C LEU A 14 12.94 -19.85 6.34
N ALA A 15 13.82 -20.85 6.34
CA ALA A 15 14.17 -21.60 5.14
C ALA A 15 12.95 -22.35 4.57
N GLU A 16 12.15 -22.96 5.45
CA GLU A 16 10.88 -23.59 5.08
C GLU A 16 9.85 -22.58 4.58
N GLU A 17 9.63 -21.48 5.31
CA GLU A 17 8.67 -20.42 4.94
C GLU A 17 8.99 -19.78 3.58
N LEU A 18 10.27 -19.56 3.28
CA LEU A 18 10.74 -18.93 2.05
C LEU A 18 11.03 -19.92 0.92
N ALA A 19 10.93 -21.23 1.18
CA ALA A 19 11.32 -22.30 0.27
C ALA A 19 12.77 -22.16 -0.26
N VAL A 20 13.71 -21.83 0.62
CA VAL A 20 15.16 -21.68 0.32
C VAL A 20 16.01 -22.57 1.23
N ARG A 21 17.32 -22.66 1.00
CA ARG A 21 18.21 -23.46 1.85
C ARG A 21 18.53 -22.73 3.16
N GLU A 22 18.63 -23.45 4.27
CA GLU A 22 18.99 -22.87 5.59
C GLU A 22 20.34 -22.14 5.55
N ALA A 23 21.31 -22.63 4.78
CA ALA A 23 22.60 -21.96 4.61
C ALA A 23 22.47 -20.56 3.99
N GLN A 24 21.49 -20.35 3.09
CA GLN A 24 21.23 -19.04 2.48
C GLN A 24 20.64 -18.08 3.52
N VAL A 25 19.69 -18.55 4.31
CA VAL A 25 19.09 -17.78 5.42
C VAL A 25 20.16 -17.42 6.45
N ALA A 26 20.95 -18.38 6.92
CA ALA A 26 21.98 -18.13 7.92
C ALA A 26 23.01 -17.09 7.45
N ALA A 27 23.35 -17.10 6.15
CA ALA A 27 24.23 -16.11 5.56
C ALA A 27 23.60 -14.71 5.50
N ALA A 28 22.32 -14.61 5.08
CA ALA A 28 21.60 -13.35 5.05
C ALA A 28 21.38 -12.76 6.46
N VAL A 29 20.97 -13.58 7.44
CA VAL A 29 20.80 -13.18 8.84
C VAL A 29 22.10 -12.63 9.41
N ARG A 30 23.24 -13.29 9.17
CA ARG A 30 24.54 -12.80 9.61
C ARG A 30 24.84 -11.41 9.03
N LEU A 31 24.60 -11.20 7.73
CA LEU A 31 24.83 -9.90 7.09
C LEU A 31 23.93 -8.81 7.69
N LEU A 32 22.66 -9.10 7.94
CA LEU A 32 21.72 -8.17 8.59
C LEU A 32 22.16 -7.83 10.03
N ASP A 33 22.56 -8.82 10.81
CA ASP A 33 23.05 -8.63 12.19
C ASP A 33 24.37 -7.82 12.21
N GLU A 34 25.21 -7.94 11.17
CA GLU A 34 26.41 -7.12 10.94
C GLU A 34 26.09 -5.70 10.42
N GLY A 35 24.80 -5.36 10.29
CA GLY A 35 24.31 -4.04 9.89
C GLY A 35 24.30 -3.81 8.38
N ALA A 36 24.37 -4.84 7.54
CA ALA A 36 24.11 -4.70 6.11
C ALA A 36 22.62 -4.45 5.84
N THR A 37 22.33 -3.64 4.83
CA THR A 37 20.97 -3.33 4.41
C THR A 37 20.47 -4.33 3.37
N VAL A 38 19.15 -4.46 3.21
CA VAL A 38 18.56 -5.32 2.18
C VAL A 38 19.04 -4.95 0.77
N PRO A 39 19.01 -3.66 0.31
CA PRO A 39 19.49 -3.31 -1.03
C PRO A 39 20.97 -3.69 -1.23
N PHE A 40 21.79 -3.52 -0.21
CA PHE A 40 23.21 -3.87 -0.28
C PHE A 40 23.42 -5.39 -0.43
N ILE A 41 22.71 -6.18 0.36
CA ILE A 41 22.81 -7.65 0.31
C ILE A 41 22.35 -8.16 -1.06
N ALA A 42 21.20 -7.69 -1.53
CA ALA A 42 20.60 -8.13 -2.79
C ALA A 42 21.49 -7.81 -4.01
N ARG A 43 22.19 -6.66 -3.97
CA ARG A 43 23.03 -6.22 -5.10
C ARG A 43 24.46 -6.76 -5.04
N TYR A 44 25.10 -6.73 -3.87
CA TYR A 44 26.55 -6.94 -3.74
C TYR A 44 26.95 -8.18 -2.93
N ARG A 45 25.99 -8.96 -2.41
CA ARG A 45 26.27 -10.18 -1.63
C ARG A 45 25.53 -11.40 -2.18
N LYS A 46 25.27 -11.43 -3.49
CA LYS A 46 24.53 -12.51 -4.18
C LYS A 46 25.18 -13.87 -4.02
N GLU A 47 26.50 -13.94 -4.03
CA GLU A 47 27.24 -15.20 -3.87
C GLU A 47 27.04 -15.77 -2.46
N VAL A 48 27.10 -14.90 -1.46
CA VAL A 48 27.02 -15.25 -0.04
C VAL A 48 25.62 -15.78 0.30
N THR A 49 24.58 -15.21 -0.29
CA THR A 49 23.18 -15.61 -0.04
C THR A 49 22.65 -16.62 -1.04
N GLY A 50 23.41 -16.98 -2.08
CA GLY A 50 22.90 -17.79 -3.19
C GLY A 50 21.82 -17.07 -4.02
N SER A 51 21.97 -15.76 -4.18
CA SER A 51 21.14 -14.87 -5.01
C SER A 51 19.70 -14.71 -4.51
N LEU A 52 19.52 -14.53 -3.20
CA LEU A 52 18.24 -14.07 -2.67
C LEU A 52 17.92 -12.67 -3.22
N ASP A 53 16.70 -12.48 -3.71
CA ASP A 53 16.24 -11.19 -4.24
C ASP A 53 15.71 -10.25 -3.13
N ASP A 54 15.42 -9.00 -3.51
CA ASP A 54 14.88 -7.98 -2.60
C ASP A 54 13.61 -8.46 -1.88
N THR A 55 12.70 -9.14 -2.58
CA THR A 55 11.41 -9.57 -2.01
C THR A 55 11.66 -10.65 -0.96
N GLN A 56 12.50 -11.63 -1.28
CA GLN A 56 12.88 -12.68 -0.34
C GLN A 56 13.59 -12.12 0.90
N LEU A 57 14.51 -11.15 0.71
CA LEU A 57 15.25 -10.52 1.80
C LEU A 57 14.36 -9.65 2.69
N ARG A 58 13.38 -8.92 2.13
CA ARG A 58 12.40 -8.15 2.90
C ARG A 58 11.51 -9.06 3.74
N THR A 59 10.98 -10.14 3.14
CA THR A 59 10.20 -11.14 3.89
C THR A 59 11.05 -11.81 4.97
N LEU A 60 12.32 -12.14 4.66
CA LEU A 60 13.26 -12.69 5.63
C LEU A 60 13.46 -11.75 6.82
N GLU A 61 13.72 -10.46 6.59
CA GLU A 61 13.93 -9.45 7.64
C GLU A 61 12.71 -9.33 8.57
N GLU A 62 11.51 -9.25 8.00
CA GLU A 62 10.26 -9.17 8.76
C GLU A 62 10.00 -10.43 9.60
N ARG A 63 10.13 -11.60 8.97
CA ARG A 63 9.90 -12.90 9.63
C ARG A 63 10.97 -13.21 10.67
N LEU A 64 12.22 -12.82 10.43
CA LEU A 64 13.32 -12.94 11.39
C LEU A 64 12.99 -12.21 12.69
N SER A 65 12.50 -10.97 12.59
CA SER A 65 12.07 -10.18 13.74
C SER A 65 10.94 -10.88 14.51
N TYR A 66 9.88 -11.29 13.81
CA TYR A 66 8.74 -12.00 14.42
C TYR A 66 9.15 -13.28 15.15
N LEU A 67 9.98 -14.12 14.51
CA LEU A 67 10.40 -15.42 15.06
C LEU A 67 11.34 -15.24 16.26
N ARG A 68 12.21 -14.22 16.25
CA ARG A 68 13.02 -13.85 17.42
C ARG A 68 12.15 -13.42 18.59
N GLU A 69 11.14 -12.59 18.36
CA GLU A 69 10.19 -12.18 19.41
C GLU A 69 9.37 -13.36 19.94
N LEU A 70 8.96 -14.29 19.07
CA LEU A 70 8.29 -15.53 19.47
C LEU A 70 9.17 -16.38 20.38
N ASP A 71 10.43 -16.61 19.99
CA ASP A 71 11.37 -17.42 20.77
C ASP A 71 11.70 -16.76 22.11
N GLN A 72 11.88 -15.43 22.14
CA GLN A 72 12.08 -14.67 23.37
C GLN A 72 10.85 -14.80 24.28
N ARG A 73 9.63 -14.66 23.74
CA ARG A 73 8.41 -14.79 24.53
C ARG A 73 8.25 -16.21 25.08
N ARG A 74 8.55 -17.23 24.28
CA ARG A 74 8.55 -18.65 24.70
C ARG A 74 9.50 -18.87 25.87
N ALA A 75 10.72 -18.33 25.81
CA ALA A 75 11.70 -18.45 26.89
C ALA A 75 11.20 -17.79 28.18
N THR A 76 10.61 -16.59 28.10
CA THR A 76 10.02 -15.92 29.27
C THR A 76 8.88 -16.72 29.89
N VAL A 77 8.02 -17.32 29.07
CA VAL A 77 6.90 -18.16 29.54
C VAL A 77 7.41 -19.43 30.22
N LEU A 78 8.40 -20.12 29.62
CA LEU A 78 9.03 -21.28 30.22
C LEU A 78 9.60 -20.97 31.61
N ALA A 79 10.38 -19.88 31.72
CA ALA A 79 10.96 -19.45 32.99
C ALA A 79 9.87 -19.14 34.04
N SER A 80 8.80 -18.44 33.66
CA SER A 80 7.71 -18.10 34.58
C SER A 80 6.96 -19.32 35.12
N ILE A 81 6.78 -20.36 34.31
CA ILE A 81 6.11 -21.60 34.73
C ILE A 81 7.06 -22.45 35.60
N GLU A 82 8.36 -22.44 35.29
CA GLU A 82 9.40 -23.09 36.07
C GLU A 82 9.53 -22.47 37.47
N GLU A 83 9.53 -21.14 37.59
CA GLU A 83 9.51 -20.41 38.86
C GLU A 83 8.31 -20.77 39.75
N GLN A 84 7.18 -21.15 39.14
CA GLN A 84 5.99 -21.61 39.86
C GLN A 84 6.05 -23.09 40.27
N GLY A 85 7.09 -23.83 39.87
CA GLY A 85 7.21 -25.28 40.09
C GLY A 85 6.17 -26.11 39.33
N LYS A 86 5.60 -25.56 38.24
CA LYS A 86 4.51 -26.19 37.48
C LYS A 86 4.93 -26.68 36.09
N LEU A 87 6.20 -26.57 35.73
CA LEU A 87 6.70 -26.95 34.42
C LEU A 87 6.85 -28.48 34.32
N THR A 88 5.86 -29.14 33.74
CA THR A 88 5.93 -30.58 33.41
C THR A 88 6.65 -30.81 32.08
N ASP A 89 7.11 -32.03 31.83
CA ASP A 89 7.75 -32.41 30.55
C ASP A 89 6.79 -32.25 29.36
N ASP A 90 5.51 -32.58 29.54
CA ASP A 90 4.48 -32.39 28.50
C ASP A 90 4.24 -30.91 28.19
N LEU A 91 4.20 -30.05 29.22
CA LEU A 91 4.02 -28.61 29.07
C LEU A 91 5.24 -27.97 28.40
N ARG A 92 6.44 -28.41 28.77
CA ARG A 92 7.68 -28.03 28.10
C ARG A 92 7.64 -28.44 26.63
N ALA A 93 7.28 -29.68 26.32
CA ALA A 93 7.18 -30.15 24.93
C ALA A 93 6.15 -29.34 24.12
N ALA A 94 4.98 -29.04 24.69
CA ALA A 94 3.96 -28.23 24.05
C ALA A 94 4.42 -26.79 23.74
N LEU A 95 5.14 -26.15 24.68
CA LEU A 95 5.70 -24.81 24.46
C LEU A 95 6.80 -24.79 23.39
N LEU A 96 7.65 -25.83 23.36
CA LEU A 96 8.72 -25.95 22.36
C LEU A 96 8.15 -26.21 20.96
N ALA A 97 7.02 -26.91 20.86
CA ALA A 97 6.29 -27.14 19.61
C ALA A 97 5.40 -25.96 19.18
N ALA A 98 5.17 -24.96 20.03
CA ALA A 98 4.31 -23.82 19.70
C ALA A 98 4.94 -22.95 18.60
N ASP A 99 4.23 -22.85 17.47
CA ASP A 99 4.63 -22.17 16.23
C ASP A 99 4.19 -20.69 16.15
N THR A 100 3.26 -20.29 17.01
CA THR A 100 2.67 -18.94 17.03
C THR A 100 2.68 -18.33 18.42
N LYS A 101 2.74 -16.98 18.48
CA LYS A 101 2.65 -16.24 19.74
C LYS A 101 1.33 -16.52 20.49
N SER A 102 0.23 -16.65 19.75
CA SER A 102 -1.08 -16.99 20.31
C SER A 102 -1.06 -18.34 21.01
N ARG A 103 -0.47 -19.37 20.39
CA ARG A 103 -0.37 -20.69 21.01
C ARG A 103 0.48 -20.68 22.28
N VAL A 104 1.57 -19.91 22.30
CA VAL A 104 2.37 -19.71 23.51
C VAL A 104 1.54 -19.05 24.62
N GLU A 105 0.72 -18.04 24.30
CA GLU A 105 -0.17 -17.40 25.29
C GLU A 105 -1.28 -18.33 25.78
N ASP A 106 -1.88 -19.16 24.90
CA ASP A 106 -2.92 -20.10 25.30
C ASP A 106 -2.39 -21.11 26.33
N ILE A 107 -1.20 -21.66 26.07
CA ILE A 107 -0.53 -22.60 26.99
C ILE A 107 -0.16 -21.89 28.31
N TYR A 108 0.22 -20.61 28.24
CA TYR A 108 0.59 -19.83 29.42
C TYR A 108 -0.61 -19.39 30.27
N LEU A 109 -1.82 -19.37 29.70
CA LEU A 109 -3.01 -18.76 30.31
C LEU A 109 -3.33 -19.27 31.75
N PRO A 110 -3.21 -20.58 32.07
CA PRO A 110 -3.42 -21.08 33.43
C PRO A 110 -2.40 -20.56 34.46
N TYR A 111 -1.18 -20.22 34.00
CA TYR A 111 -0.03 -19.86 34.84
C TYR A 111 0.21 -18.35 34.90
N LYS A 112 -0.50 -17.58 34.08
CA LYS A 112 -0.39 -16.13 34.03
C LYS A 112 -0.89 -15.52 35.34
N PRO A 113 -0.15 -14.58 35.97
CA PRO A 113 -0.63 -13.86 37.15
C PRO A 113 -1.95 -13.15 36.88
N LYS A 114 -2.96 -13.39 37.72
CA LYS A 114 -4.33 -12.90 37.53
C LYS A 114 -4.76 -11.94 38.64
N ARG A 115 -5.65 -11.01 38.27
CA ARG A 115 -6.49 -10.30 39.25
C ARG A 115 -7.46 -11.30 39.88
N ARG A 116 -7.83 -11.08 41.15
CA ARG A 116 -8.75 -11.92 41.92
C ARG A 116 -10.09 -12.13 41.17
N THR A 117 -10.22 -13.25 40.46
CA THR A 117 -11.41 -13.57 39.64
C THR A 117 -12.53 -14.14 40.50
N LYS A 118 -13.77 -14.20 39.97
CA LYS A 118 -14.88 -14.89 40.66
C LYS A 118 -14.57 -16.36 40.95
N ALA A 119 -13.88 -17.03 40.04
CA ALA A 119 -13.43 -18.41 40.24
C ALA A 119 -12.35 -18.50 41.33
N GLN A 120 -11.41 -17.55 41.38
CA GLN A 120 -10.42 -17.49 42.45
C GLN A 120 -11.08 -17.21 43.82
N ILE A 121 -12.05 -16.29 43.89
CA ILE A 121 -12.83 -16.05 45.11
C ILE A 121 -13.56 -17.33 45.54
N ALA A 122 -14.15 -18.07 44.58
CA ALA A 122 -14.81 -19.34 44.87
C ALA A 122 -13.83 -20.43 45.36
N ARG A 123 -12.61 -20.51 44.81
CA ARG A 123 -11.56 -21.42 45.31
C ARG A 123 -11.13 -21.06 46.73
N GLU A 124 -10.91 -19.77 47.00
CA GLU A 124 -10.56 -19.26 48.33
C GLU A 124 -11.69 -19.49 49.36
N ALA A 125 -12.95 -19.49 48.90
CA ALA A 125 -14.13 -19.85 49.69
C ALA A 125 -14.34 -21.37 49.84
N GLY A 126 -13.45 -22.21 49.30
CA GLY A 126 -13.51 -23.66 49.45
C GLY A 126 -14.49 -24.38 48.51
N LEU A 127 -14.94 -23.76 47.41
CA LEU A 127 -15.95 -24.33 46.50
C LEU A 127 -15.38 -25.23 45.41
N GLU A 128 -14.06 -25.42 45.33
CA GLU A 128 -13.43 -26.30 44.33
C GLU A 128 -13.82 -27.79 44.50
N PRO A 129 -13.83 -28.36 45.72
CA PRO A 129 -14.31 -29.72 45.94
C PRO A 129 -15.80 -29.92 45.61
N LEU A 130 -16.63 -28.85 45.64
CA LEU A 130 -18.02 -28.92 45.19
C LEU A 130 -18.08 -29.09 43.67
N ALA A 131 -17.32 -28.26 42.93
CA ALA A 131 -17.24 -28.35 41.48
C ALA A 131 -16.72 -29.72 41.01
N ASP A 132 -15.68 -30.24 41.67
CA ASP A 132 -15.08 -31.54 41.33
C ASP A 132 -16.05 -32.71 41.57
N ARG A 133 -16.75 -32.72 42.72
CA ARG A 133 -17.73 -33.77 43.03
C ARG A 133 -18.90 -33.79 42.04
N LEU A 134 -19.43 -32.62 41.69
CA LEU A 134 -20.53 -32.52 40.72
C LEU A 134 -20.13 -32.95 39.32
N LEU A 135 -18.86 -32.75 38.95
CA LEU A 135 -18.34 -33.18 37.66
C LEU A 135 -18.05 -34.68 37.62
N ALA A 136 -17.51 -35.24 38.71
CA ALA A 136 -17.12 -36.65 38.80
C ALA A 136 -18.31 -37.60 38.98
N ASP A 137 -19.35 -37.20 39.72
CA ASP A 137 -20.56 -37.99 39.94
C ASP A 137 -21.83 -37.18 39.65
N PRO A 138 -22.30 -37.19 38.39
CA PRO A 138 -23.54 -36.50 38.01
C PRO A 138 -24.81 -37.02 38.70
N GLY A 139 -24.73 -38.18 39.38
CA GLY A 139 -25.83 -38.77 40.15
C GLY A 139 -26.21 -37.98 41.39
N GLN A 140 -25.35 -37.08 41.85
CA GLN A 140 -25.55 -36.27 43.05
C GLN A 140 -26.52 -35.10 42.81
N VAL A 141 -27.30 -34.74 43.83
CA VAL A 141 -28.18 -33.57 43.78
C VAL A 141 -27.37 -32.30 44.08
N PRO A 142 -27.23 -31.34 43.14
CA PRO A 142 -26.39 -30.16 43.33
C PRO A 142 -26.70 -29.35 44.59
N GLU A 143 -27.98 -29.13 44.87
CA GLU A 143 -28.45 -28.35 46.01
C GLU A 143 -28.09 -29.00 47.35
N THR A 144 -28.13 -30.34 47.41
CA THR A 144 -27.77 -31.09 48.62
C THR A 144 -26.27 -31.03 48.87
N LEU A 145 -25.44 -31.24 47.84
CA LEU A 145 -23.99 -31.14 47.98
C LEU A 145 -23.53 -29.72 48.31
N ALA A 146 -24.20 -28.71 47.75
CA ALA A 146 -23.88 -27.31 47.98
C ALA A 146 -24.14 -26.85 49.43
N ALA A 147 -25.09 -27.48 50.13
CA ALA A 147 -25.39 -27.17 51.53
C ALA A 147 -24.21 -27.40 52.47
N ASP A 148 -23.30 -28.33 52.14
CA ASP A 148 -22.09 -28.63 52.92
C ASP A 148 -21.04 -27.50 52.86
N HIS A 149 -21.20 -26.52 51.96
CA HIS A 149 -20.23 -25.46 51.69
C HIS A 149 -20.72 -24.06 52.08
N LEU A 150 -21.80 -23.97 52.85
CA LEU A 150 -22.33 -22.69 53.32
C LEU A 150 -21.48 -22.11 54.46
N GLY A 151 -21.35 -20.79 54.48
CA GLY A 151 -20.61 -20.06 55.51
C GLY A 151 -20.65 -18.55 55.28
N ASP A 152 -19.87 -17.79 56.04
CA ASP A 152 -19.88 -16.32 55.97
C ASP A 152 -19.56 -15.77 54.56
N ALA A 153 -18.72 -16.49 53.80
CA ALA A 153 -18.34 -16.14 52.43
C ALA A 153 -19.30 -16.71 51.36
N VAL A 154 -20.18 -17.64 51.73
CA VAL A 154 -21.09 -18.38 50.83
C VAL A 154 -22.48 -18.44 51.49
N PRO A 155 -23.31 -17.39 51.32
CA PRO A 155 -24.49 -17.17 52.16
C PRO A 155 -25.65 -18.12 51.87
N ASP A 156 -25.71 -18.69 50.67
CA ASP A 156 -26.78 -19.60 50.24
C ASP A 156 -26.31 -20.61 49.18
N VAL A 157 -27.16 -21.60 48.92
CA VAL A 157 -26.93 -22.68 47.95
C VAL A 157 -26.70 -22.14 46.53
N ALA A 158 -27.38 -21.05 46.16
CA ALA A 158 -27.24 -20.46 44.84
C ALA A 158 -25.84 -19.85 44.65
N ALA A 159 -25.31 -19.18 45.68
CA ALA A 159 -23.96 -18.64 45.69
C ALA A 159 -22.89 -19.75 45.64
N ALA A 160 -23.10 -20.86 46.35
CA ALA A 160 -22.20 -22.02 46.28
C ALA A 160 -22.15 -22.62 44.86
N LEU A 161 -23.31 -22.83 44.25
CA LEU A 161 -23.43 -23.35 42.89
C LEU A 161 -22.93 -22.37 41.82
N ASP A 162 -23.10 -21.06 41.99
CA ASP A 162 -22.55 -20.05 41.07
C ASP A 162 -21.02 -19.99 41.17
N GLY A 163 -20.46 -20.04 42.39
CA GLY A 163 -19.03 -20.11 42.62
C GLY A 163 -18.40 -21.37 41.99
N ALA A 164 -18.99 -22.54 42.22
CA ALA A 164 -18.56 -23.79 41.58
C ALA A 164 -18.63 -23.73 40.04
N ARG A 165 -19.68 -23.10 39.49
CA ARG A 165 -19.81 -22.86 38.04
C ARG A 165 -18.70 -21.97 37.52
N HIS A 166 -18.37 -20.89 38.22
CA HIS A 166 -17.29 -20.00 37.82
C HIS A 166 -15.93 -20.72 37.76
N ILE A 167 -15.68 -21.67 38.66
CA ILE A 167 -14.49 -22.53 38.62
C ILE A 167 -14.47 -23.38 37.33
N LEU A 168 -15.56 -24.10 37.02
CA LEU A 168 -15.64 -24.94 35.81
C LEU A 168 -15.57 -24.12 34.51
N VAL A 169 -16.20 -22.95 34.48
CA VAL A 169 -16.14 -22.00 33.35
C VAL A 169 -14.70 -21.53 33.12
N GLU A 170 -13.97 -21.18 34.18
CA GLU A 170 -12.56 -20.78 34.07
C GLU A 170 -11.68 -21.94 33.60
N ARG A 171 -11.89 -23.16 34.13
CA ARG A 171 -11.18 -24.36 33.65
C ARG A 171 -11.35 -24.59 32.15
N ALA A 172 -12.58 -24.50 31.63
CA ALA A 172 -12.82 -24.62 30.19
C ALA A 172 -12.19 -23.45 29.40
N ALA A 173 -12.25 -22.23 29.91
CA ALA A 173 -11.72 -21.04 29.23
C ALA A 173 -10.18 -20.99 29.21
N GLU A 174 -9.50 -21.80 30.03
CA GLU A 174 -8.06 -21.85 30.15
C GLU A 174 -7.43 -23.14 29.60
N ASP A 175 -8.26 -24.06 29.10
CA ASP A 175 -7.78 -25.25 28.39
C ASP A 175 -7.26 -24.88 27.00
N ALA A 176 -5.95 -25.02 26.80
CA ALA A 176 -5.27 -24.55 25.59
C ALA A 176 -5.73 -25.28 24.30
N GLU A 177 -6.10 -26.57 24.41
CA GLU A 177 -6.62 -27.34 23.27
C GLU A 177 -8.02 -26.87 22.87
N LEU A 178 -8.91 -26.72 23.86
CA LEU A 178 -10.27 -26.23 23.63
C LEU A 178 -10.27 -24.82 23.06
N VAL A 179 -9.50 -23.89 23.63
CA VAL A 179 -9.40 -22.50 23.14
C VAL A 179 -8.90 -22.48 21.69
N GLY A 180 -7.83 -23.23 21.40
CA GLY A 180 -7.28 -23.34 20.04
C GLY A 180 -8.28 -23.93 19.04
N ALA A 181 -8.97 -24.99 19.41
CA ALA A 181 -9.97 -25.64 18.57
C ALA A 181 -11.19 -24.74 18.32
N ILE A 182 -11.69 -24.06 19.35
CA ILE A 182 -12.78 -23.09 19.23
C ILE A 182 -12.39 -21.95 18.31
N ARG A 183 -11.20 -21.36 18.49
CA ARG A 183 -10.71 -20.26 17.63
C ARG A 183 -10.60 -20.69 16.16
N THR A 184 -10.11 -21.91 15.92
CA THR A 184 -9.99 -22.49 14.57
C THR A 184 -11.37 -22.67 13.92
N LYS A 185 -12.30 -23.30 14.64
CA LYS A 185 -13.67 -23.51 14.16
C LYS A 185 -14.41 -22.19 13.92
N PHE A 186 -14.32 -21.25 14.87
CA PHE A 186 -14.96 -19.94 14.76
C PHE A 186 -14.46 -19.17 13.55
N TRP A 187 -13.17 -19.25 13.24
CA TRP A 187 -12.61 -18.63 12.05
C TRP A 187 -13.12 -19.26 10.74
N ALA A 188 -13.19 -20.59 10.68
CA ALA A 188 -13.59 -21.33 9.48
C ALA A 188 -15.09 -21.21 9.17
N ASP A 189 -15.93 -21.34 10.20
CA ASP A 189 -17.39 -21.42 10.05
C ASP A 189 -18.09 -20.08 10.30
N GLY A 190 -17.40 -19.14 10.96
CA GLY A 190 -17.98 -17.88 11.39
C GLY A 190 -18.19 -16.88 10.25
N SER A 191 -19.05 -15.91 10.52
CA SER A 191 -19.36 -14.81 9.61
C SER A 191 -19.32 -13.46 10.33
N LEU A 192 -18.97 -12.42 9.58
CA LEU A 192 -19.18 -11.04 10.01
C LEU A 192 -20.54 -10.57 9.50
N ARG A 193 -21.38 -10.09 10.39
CA ARG A 193 -22.67 -9.47 10.07
C ARG A 193 -22.64 -7.99 10.41
N THR A 194 -23.28 -7.18 9.58
CA THR A 194 -23.41 -5.74 9.80
C THR A 194 -24.86 -5.30 9.79
N ARG A 195 -25.17 -4.34 10.64
CA ARG A 195 -26.46 -3.63 10.70
C ARG A 195 -26.19 -2.13 10.78
N PRO A 196 -27.16 -1.24 10.49
CA PRO A 196 -26.99 0.16 10.81
C PRO A 196 -26.75 0.33 12.31
N TRP A 197 -26.00 1.36 12.70
CA TRP A 197 -25.79 1.66 14.12
C TRP A 197 -27.11 1.91 14.85
N SER A 198 -28.03 2.63 14.19
CA SER A 198 -29.42 2.82 14.60
C SER A 198 -30.29 3.14 13.38
N GLU A 199 -31.62 3.09 13.52
CA GLU A 199 -32.54 3.49 12.46
C GLU A 199 -32.38 4.96 12.04
N ASP A 200 -32.00 5.83 12.97
CA ASP A 200 -31.79 7.25 12.68
C ASP A 200 -30.42 7.53 12.06
N ALA A 201 -29.38 6.83 12.52
CA ALA A 201 -28.06 6.90 11.89
C ALA A 201 -28.14 6.52 10.41
N ALA A 202 -28.92 5.49 10.07
CA ALA A 202 -29.13 5.02 8.70
C ALA A 202 -29.63 6.10 7.73
N LYS A 203 -30.37 7.12 8.22
CA LYS A 203 -30.93 8.20 7.39
C LYS A 203 -29.92 9.31 7.08
N THR A 204 -28.79 9.34 7.79
CA THR A 204 -27.80 10.41 7.62
C THR A 204 -27.03 10.29 6.29
N PRO A 205 -26.68 11.40 5.62
CA PRO A 205 -25.86 11.36 4.41
C PRO A 205 -24.51 10.65 4.60
N ALA A 206 -23.94 10.72 5.81
CA ALA A 206 -22.69 10.03 6.14
C ALA A 206 -22.88 8.50 6.13
N ALA A 207 -23.91 7.98 6.81
CA ALA A 207 -24.18 6.54 6.86
C ALA A 207 -24.62 5.97 5.50
N GLN A 208 -25.28 6.77 4.65
CA GLN A 208 -25.70 6.34 3.31
C GLN A 208 -24.54 5.90 2.39
N LYS A 209 -23.31 6.33 2.70
CA LYS A 209 -22.08 5.83 2.04
C LYS A 209 -21.87 4.34 2.28
N PHE A 210 -22.37 3.81 3.40
CA PHE A 210 -22.27 2.41 3.82
C PHE A 210 -23.57 1.62 3.59
N ARG A 211 -24.52 2.15 2.81
CA ARG A 211 -25.84 1.51 2.57
C ARG A 211 -25.73 0.07 2.09
N ASP A 212 -24.73 -0.22 1.26
CA ASP A 212 -24.47 -1.56 0.71
C ASP A 212 -24.09 -2.57 1.83
N TYR A 213 -23.79 -2.09 3.04
CA TYR A 213 -23.47 -2.87 4.24
C TYR A 213 -24.54 -2.77 5.36
N PHE A 214 -25.72 -2.20 5.11
CA PHE A 214 -26.77 -2.12 6.14
C PHE A 214 -27.44 -3.45 6.46
N ASP A 215 -27.47 -4.39 5.52
CA ASP A 215 -27.87 -5.77 5.77
C ASP A 215 -26.91 -6.68 5.00
N PHE A 216 -25.76 -6.94 5.61
CA PHE A 216 -24.67 -7.64 4.98
C PHE A 216 -24.11 -8.71 5.91
N ALA A 217 -23.75 -9.84 5.33
CA ALA A 217 -23.14 -10.97 6.00
C ALA A 217 -22.16 -11.67 5.06
N GLU A 218 -20.94 -11.93 5.52
CA GLU A 218 -19.93 -12.65 4.73
C GLU A 218 -19.07 -13.55 5.64
N PRO A 219 -18.67 -14.76 5.18
CA PRO A 219 -17.77 -15.63 5.93
C PRO A 219 -16.42 -14.96 6.23
N LEU A 220 -15.92 -15.11 7.45
CA LEU A 220 -14.68 -14.47 7.91
C LEU A 220 -13.49 -14.83 7.02
N GLU A 221 -13.34 -16.11 6.70
CA GLU A 221 -12.21 -16.61 5.92
C GLU A 221 -12.19 -16.10 4.48
N LYS A 222 -13.35 -15.77 3.89
CA LYS A 222 -13.44 -15.38 2.46
C LYS A 222 -13.58 -13.89 2.24
N MET A 223 -13.83 -13.12 3.30
CA MET A 223 -14.10 -11.69 3.20
C MET A 223 -12.88 -10.90 2.67
N PRO A 224 -12.98 -10.21 1.53
CA PRO A 224 -11.90 -9.41 0.95
C PRO A 224 -11.45 -8.23 1.83
N SER A 225 -10.16 -7.89 1.79
CA SER A 225 -9.55 -6.82 2.59
C SER A 225 -10.28 -5.48 2.53
N HIS A 226 -10.60 -5.00 1.31
CA HIS A 226 -11.31 -3.73 1.13
C HIS A 226 -12.69 -3.68 1.79
N ARG A 227 -13.42 -4.81 1.84
CA ARG A 227 -14.71 -4.88 2.54
C ARG A 227 -14.52 -4.86 4.05
N VAL A 228 -13.51 -5.59 4.55
CA VAL A 228 -13.17 -5.59 5.98
C VAL A 228 -12.85 -4.17 6.45
N LEU A 229 -11.98 -3.45 5.72
CA LEU A 229 -11.64 -2.06 6.05
C LEU A 229 -12.86 -1.14 5.95
N ALA A 230 -13.72 -1.32 4.94
CA ALA A 230 -14.94 -0.54 4.78
C ALA A 230 -15.91 -0.70 5.97
N VAL A 231 -16.17 -1.93 6.43
CA VAL A 231 -17.09 -2.15 7.55
C VAL A 231 -16.49 -1.74 8.89
N LEU A 232 -15.18 -1.94 9.11
CA LEU A 232 -14.49 -1.45 10.30
C LEU A 232 -14.48 0.09 10.37
N ARG A 233 -14.33 0.75 9.23
CA ARG A 233 -14.47 2.20 9.13
C ARG A 233 -15.91 2.64 9.42
N GLY A 234 -16.90 1.95 8.85
CA GLY A 234 -18.31 2.23 9.13
C GLY A 234 -18.67 2.07 10.61
N GLU A 235 -18.05 1.12 11.32
CA GLU A 235 -18.17 0.99 12.78
C GLU A 235 -17.54 2.17 13.52
N LYS A 236 -16.32 2.55 13.14
CA LYS A 236 -15.60 3.69 13.74
C LYS A 236 -16.33 5.02 13.54
N GLU A 237 -17.02 5.17 12.41
CA GLU A 237 -17.87 6.35 12.11
C GLU A 237 -19.29 6.23 12.69
N GLU A 238 -19.58 5.22 13.52
CA GLU A 238 -20.90 4.96 14.12
C GLU A 238 -22.04 4.86 13.08
N ALA A 239 -21.72 4.42 11.86
CA ALA A 239 -22.67 4.15 10.80
C ALA A 239 -23.15 2.70 10.80
N LEU A 240 -22.28 1.76 11.20
CA LEU A 240 -22.53 0.32 11.22
C LEU A 240 -22.27 -0.26 12.61
N SER A 241 -23.08 -1.24 13.02
CA SER A 241 -22.77 -2.16 14.11
C SER A 241 -22.30 -3.50 13.54
N LEU A 242 -21.25 -4.08 14.13
CA LEU A 242 -20.62 -5.33 13.67
C LEU A 242 -20.88 -6.44 14.68
N THR A 243 -21.26 -7.62 14.18
CA THR A 243 -21.42 -8.85 14.98
C THR A 243 -20.61 -9.96 14.34
N PHE A 244 -19.70 -10.54 15.13
CA PHE A 244 -18.95 -11.74 14.75
C PHE A 244 -19.74 -12.94 15.26
N ASP A 245 -20.28 -13.72 14.32
CA ASP A 245 -21.18 -14.83 14.58
C ASP A 245 -20.46 -16.14 14.26
N GLY A 246 -20.31 -17.01 15.27
CA GLY A 246 -19.63 -18.30 15.14
C GLY A 246 -20.50 -19.41 14.51
N GLY A 247 -21.77 -19.13 14.22
CA GLY A 247 -22.73 -20.12 13.74
C GLY A 247 -23.45 -20.84 14.89
N GLU A 248 -23.75 -22.13 14.71
CA GLU A 248 -24.56 -22.88 15.67
C GLU A 248 -23.81 -23.16 16.99
N ASP A 249 -24.43 -22.75 18.11
CA ASP A 249 -23.88 -22.89 19.46
C ASP A 249 -23.62 -24.36 19.86
N ASP A 250 -24.43 -25.31 19.39
CA ASP A 250 -24.42 -26.71 19.84
C ASP A 250 -23.07 -27.39 19.60
N ALA A 251 -22.40 -27.07 18.49
CA ALA A 251 -21.10 -27.63 18.18
C ALA A 251 -20.02 -27.16 19.18
N TYR A 252 -20.05 -25.87 19.58
CA TYR A 252 -19.13 -25.33 20.58
C TYR A 252 -19.44 -25.86 21.97
N GLN A 253 -20.72 -25.98 22.32
CA GLN A 253 -21.14 -26.60 23.58
C GLN A 253 -20.69 -28.05 23.68
N ALA A 254 -20.76 -28.83 22.59
CA ALA A 254 -20.28 -30.20 22.55
C ALA A 254 -18.76 -30.30 22.74
N MET A 255 -17.98 -29.33 22.21
CA MET A 255 -16.53 -29.26 22.45
C MET A 255 -16.23 -29.01 23.93
N ILE A 256 -16.90 -28.03 24.54
CA ILE A 256 -16.74 -27.70 25.97
C ILE A 256 -17.16 -28.87 26.86
N ALA A 257 -18.30 -29.50 26.55
CA ALA A 257 -18.80 -30.64 27.28
C ALA A 257 -17.80 -31.80 27.25
N ARG A 258 -17.22 -32.09 26.08
CA ARG A 258 -16.16 -33.11 25.93
C ARG A 258 -14.92 -32.78 26.77
N THR A 259 -14.44 -31.55 26.73
CA THR A 259 -13.27 -31.11 27.52
C THR A 259 -13.53 -31.21 29.02
N LEU A 260 -14.74 -30.88 29.47
CA LEU A 260 -15.13 -31.00 30.88
C LEU A 260 -15.55 -32.43 31.28
N GLY A 261 -15.71 -33.37 30.34
CA GLY A 261 -16.23 -34.71 30.62
C GLY A 261 -17.73 -34.76 30.95
N VAL A 262 -18.52 -33.78 30.48
CA VAL A 262 -19.96 -33.69 30.72
C VAL A 262 -20.75 -34.42 29.64
N ASP A 263 -21.54 -35.42 30.03
CA ASP A 263 -22.58 -36.00 29.17
C ASP A 263 -23.88 -35.18 29.29
N MET A 264 -24.11 -34.32 28.29
CA MET A 264 -25.29 -33.44 28.23
C MET A 264 -26.61 -34.20 28.06
N GLY A 265 -26.56 -35.47 27.64
CA GLY A 265 -27.74 -36.32 27.43
C GLY A 265 -28.09 -37.20 28.63
N ALA A 266 -27.25 -37.25 29.66
CA ALA A 266 -27.46 -38.10 30.83
C ALA A 266 -28.67 -37.64 31.67
N ALA A 267 -29.54 -38.56 32.04
CA ALA A 267 -30.68 -38.30 32.93
C ALA A 267 -30.28 -38.35 34.42
N ALA A 268 -29.26 -37.59 34.81
CA ALA A 268 -28.74 -37.55 36.18
C ALA A 268 -29.09 -36.20 36.87
N PRO A 269 -29.22 -36.16 38.22
CA PRO A 269 -29.66 -34.96 38.93
C PRO A 269 -28.77 -33.72 38.71
N ALA A 270 -27.45 -33.88 38.55
CA ALA A 270 -26.56 -32.75 38.29
C ALA A 270 -26.50 -32.32 36.81
N THR A 271 -26.99 -33.15 35.87
CA THR A 271 -26.87 -32.87 34.43
C THR A 271 -27.46 -31.52 34.02
N PRO A 272 -28.65 -31.08 34.48
CA PRO A 272 -29.19 -29.77 34.11
C PRO A 272 -28.27 -28.61 34.53
N TRP A 273 -27.64 -28.70 35.70
CA TRP A 273 -26.69 -27.70 36.18
C TRP A 273 -25.38 -27.73 35.39
N LEU A 274 -24.82 -28.91 35.11
CA LEU A 274 -23.62 -29.08 34.27
C LEU A 274 -23.86 -28.56 32.84
N ALA A 275 -25.02 -28.87 32.26
CA ALA A 275 -25.41 -28.38 30.95
C ALA A 275 -25.57 -26.85 30.90
N ALA A 276 -26.11 -26.26 31.96
CA ALA A 276 -26.14 -24.81 32.10
C ALA A 276 -24.72 -24.22 32.24
N THR A 277 -23.81 -24.89 32.95
CA THR A 277 -22.40 -24.51 33.07
C THR A 277 -21.70 -24.50 31.71
N VAL A 278 -21.89 -25.53 30.88
CA VAL A 278 -21.36 -25.60 29.49
C VAL A 278 -21.86 -24.42 28.66
N ARG A 279 -23.17 -24.13 28.69
CA ARG A 279 -23.76 -22.96 28.00
C ARG A 279 -23.19 -21.63 28.51
N THR A 280 -23.01 -21.49 29.81
CA THR A 280 -22.41 -20.30 30.42
C THR A 280 -20.95 -20.15 29.98
N ALA A 281 -20.16 -21.23 29.96
CA ALA A 281 -18.76 -21.19 29.53
C ALA A 281 -18.63 -20.71 28.08
N TRP A 282 -19.50 -21.20 27.18
CA TRP A 282 -19.56 -20.73 25.81
C TRP A 282 -19.92 -19.24 25.74
N ARG A 283 -21.13 -18.87 26.19
CA ARG A 283 -21.71 -17.55 25.92
C ARG A 283 -21.02 -16.39 26.65
N THR A 284 -20.38 -16.66 27.79
CA THR A 284 -19.81 -15.59 28.63
C THR A 284 -18.29 -15.45 28.52
N ARG A 285 -17.58 -16.49 28.06
CA ARG A 285 -16.11 -16.50 27.98
C ARG A 285 -15.62 -16.85 26.59
N LEU A 286 -15.85 -18.08 26.14
CA LEU A 286 -15.21 -18.63 24.96
C LEU A 286 -15.68 -17.98 23.66
N MET A 287 -16.98 -17.67 23.54
CA MET A 287 -17.52 -16.95 22.37
C MET A 287 -16.93 -15.53 22.27
N PHE A 288 -16.83 -14.82 23.40
CA PHE A 288 -16.24 -13.48 23.42
C PHE A 288 -14.76 -13.52 23.05
N SER A 289 -13.98 -14.44 23.63
CA SER A 289 -12.57 -14.61 23.27
C SER A 289 -12.41 -14.93 21.77
N ALA A 290 -13.18 -15.89 21.25
CA ALA A 290 -13.11 -16.30 19.85
C ALA A 290 -13.49 -15.17 18.88
N SER A 291 -14.52 -14.36 19.21
CA SER A 291 -14.91 -13.20 18.41
C SER A 291 -13.86 -12.08 18.42
N VAL A 292 -13.20 -11.83 19.55
CA VAL A 292 -12.09 -10.87 19.64
C VAL A 292 -10.91 -11.36 18.79
N ASP A 293 -10.53 -12.64 18.92
CA ASP A 293 -9.44 -13.23 18.13
C ASP A 293 -9.75 -13.21 16.63
N ALA A 294 -10.97 -13.56 16.25
CA ALA A 294 -11.43 -13.49 14.86
C ALA A 294 -11.39 -12.07 14.31
N ARG A 295 -11.79 -11.07 15.11
CA ARG A 295 -11.72 -9.65 14.73
C ARG A 295 -10.28 -9.19 14.51
N ILE A 296 -9.37 -9.54 15.43
CA ILE A 296 -7.95 -9.20 15.32
C ILE A 296 -7.36 -9.84 14.07
N LYS A 297 -7.59 -11.15 13.86
CA LYS A 297 -7.10 -11.88 12.69
C LYS A 297 -7.65 -11.33 11.37
N LEU A 298 -8.95 -11.03 11.32
CA LEU A 298 -9.60 -10.48 10.13
C LEU A 298 -9.02 -9.11 9.77
N ARG A 299 -8.87 -8.24 10.78
CA ARG A 299 -8.27 -6.92 10.61
C ARG A 299 -6.81 -7.02 10.15
N GLN A 300 -6.00 -7.86 10.82
CA GLN A 300 -4.59 -8.03 10.47
C GLN A 300 -4.42 -8.48 9.02
N ARG A 301 -5.15 -9.53 8.59
CA ARG A 301 -5.12 -10.00 7.19
C ARG A 301 -5.50 -8.89 6.21
N ALA A 302 -6.55 -8.14 6.52
CA ALA A 302 -7.01 -7.06 5.65
C ALA A 302 -6.00 -5.91 5.55
N GLU A 303 -5.33 -5.56 6.66
CA GLU A 303 -4.28 -4.55 6.67
C GLU A 303 -3.04 -5.01 5.90
N GLU A 304 -2.60 -6.26 6.07
CA GLU A 304 -1.47 -6.85 5.33
C GLU A 304 -1.72 -6.81 3.82
N ASP A 305 -2.88 -7.28 3.36
CA ASP A 305 -3.29 -7.24 1.96
C ASP A 305 -3.33 -5.81 1.40
N ALA A 306 -3.92 -4.88 2.17
CA ALA A 306 -4.04 -3.48 1.75
C ALA A 306 -2.68 -2.79 1.67
N VAL A 307 -1.81 -3.00 2.66
CA VAL A 307 -0.45 -2.45 2.69
C VAL A 307 0.37 -2.99 1.52
N ALA A 308 0.24 -4.28 1.17
CA ALA A 308 0.91 -4.83 -0.02
C ALA A 308 0.47 -4.17 -1.34
N VAL A 309 -0.80 -3.78 -1.45
CA VAL A 309 -1.30 -3.00 -2.58
C VAL A 309 -0.74 -1.57 -2.56
N PHE A 310 -0.76 -0.90 -1.40
CA PHE A 310 -0.21 0.44 -1.24
C PHE A 310 1.28 0.51 -1.57
N ALA A 311 2.04 -0.50 -1.14
CA ALA A 311 3.46 -0.65 -1.46
C ALA A 311 3.71 -0.73 -2.97
N ARG A 312 2.91 -1.53 -3.70
CA ARG A 312 3.00 -1.63 -5.16
C ARG A 312 2.66 -0.31 -5.87
N ASN A 313 1.58 0.34 -5.44
CA ASN A 313 1.18 1.64 -5.98
C ASN A 313 2.25 2.71 -5.74
N LEU A 314 2.84 2.76 -4.54
CA LEU A 314 3.93 3.69 -4.25
C LEU A 314 5.14 3.40 -5.13
N LYS A 315 5.52 2.12 -5.29
CA LYS A 315 6.64 1.72 -6.14
C LYS A 315 6.46 2.20 -7.58
N ASP A 316 5.27 2.03 -8.14
CA ASP A 316 4.95 2.50 -9.49
C ASP A 316 5.04 4.03 -9.60
N LEU A 317 4.58 4.78 -8.59
CA LEU A 317 4.69 6.25 -8.57
C LEU A 317 6.15 6.73 -8.48
N LEU A 318 6.96 6.08 -7.65
CA LEU A 318 8.38 6.41 -7.48
C LEU A 318 9.21 6.06 -8.72
N LEU A 319 8.85 4.97 -9.41
CA LEU A 319 9.52 4.50 -10.62
C LEU A 319 8.85 5.03 -11.91
N ALA A 320 7.99 6.03 -11.80
CA ALA A 320 7.42 6.72 -12.95
C ALA A 320 8.52 7.40 -13.78
N ALA A 321 8.31 7.46 -15.09
CA ALA A 321 9.29 7.98 -16.03
C ALA A 321 9.62 9.46 -15.72
N PRO A 322 10.90 9.81 -15.50
CA PRO A 322 11.32 11.19 -15.34
C PRO A 322 11.28 11.91 -16.70
N ALA A 323 10.77 13.15 -16.73
CA ALA A 323 10.87 13.99 -17.94
C ALA A 323 12.28 14.57 -18.11
N GLY A 324 13.14 14.48 -17.10
CA GLY A 324 14.55 14.85 -17.14
C GLY A 324 14.82 16.33 -16.81
N ALA A 325 16.10 16.70 -16.85
CA ALA A 325 16.65 18.00 -16.49
C ALA A 325 16.29 19.11 -17.51
N ARG A 326 14.99 19.42 -17.61
CA ARG A 326 14.41 20.37 -18.56
C ARG A 326 13.70 21.50 -17.83
N THR A 327 13.85 22.74 -18.31
CA THR A 327 13.14 23.89 -17.74
C THR A 327 11.64 23.67 -17.80
N THR A 328 10.98 23.73 -16.63
CA THR A 328 9.59 23.30 -16.45
C THR A 328 8.76 24.41 -15.81
N LEU A 329 7.58 24.64 -16.35
CA LEU A 329 6.53 25.49 -15.78
C LEU A 329 5.54 24.59 -15.03
N GLY A 330 5.46 24.71 -13.71
CA GLY A 330 4.46 24.05 -12.88
C GLY A 330 3.21 24.91 -12.71
N LEU A 331 2.05 24.31 -12.93
CA LEU A 331 0.74 24.89 -12.73
C LEU A 331 0.01 24.07 -11.66
N ASP A 332 -0.22 24.68 -10.51
CA ASP A 332 -1.03 24.15 -9.41
C ASP A 332 -2.45 24.74 -9.51
N PRO A 333 -3.42 23.97 -10.04
CA PRO A 333 -4.74 24.48 -10.38
C PRO A 333 -5.55 25.00 -9.19
N GLY A 334 -6.51 25.86 -9.47
CA GLY A 334 -7.45 26.34 -8.46
C GLY A 334 -8.48 27.31 -9.02
N PHE A 335 -9.69 27.27 -8.45
CA PHE A 335 -10.75 28.22 -8.77
C PHE A 335 -10.55 29.53 -8.00
N ARG A 336 -11.09 29.60 -6.76
CA ARG A 336 -11.15 30.81 -5.94
C ARG A 336 -9.78 31.42 -5.63
N THR A 337 -8.77 30.59 -5.42
CA THR A 337 -7.39 31.01 -5.08
C THR A 337 -6.52 31.23 -6.31
N GLY A 338 -7.06 31.06 -7.52
CA GLY A 338 -6.30 31.07 -8.76
C GLY A 338 -5.42 29.84 -8.95
N VAL A 339 -4.73 29.83 -10.09
CA VAL A 339 -3.70 28.85 -10.45
C VAL A 339 -2.36 29.41 -10.01
N LYS A 340 -1.62 28.64 -9.20
CA LYS A 340 -0.29 29.03 -8.74
C LYS A 340 0.73 28.53 -9.76
N VAL A 341 1.69 29.38 -10.07
CA VAL A 341 2.65 29.18 -11.17
C VAL A 341 4.05 29.22 -10.61
N ALA A 342 4.88 28.26 -11.00
CA ALA A 342 6.30 28.25 -10.72
C ALA A 342 7.09 27.86 -11.97
N VAL A 343 8.22 28.53 -12.22
CA VAL A 343 9.19 28.12 -13.25
C VAL A 343 10.42 27.58 -12.53
N VAL A 344 10.85 26.39 -12.90
CA VAL A 344 12.10 25.78 -12.45
C VAL A 344 13.04 25.52 -13.62
N ASP A 345 14.33 25.73 -13.44
CA ASP A 345 15.34 25.36 -14.45
C ASP A 345 15.58 23.84 -14.48
N GLY A 346 16.46 23.37 -15.37
CA GLY A 346 16.80 21.94 -15.48
C GLY A 346 17.42 21.32 -14.22
N THR A 347 17.90 22.13 -13.26
CA THR A 347 18.40 21.67 -11.96
C THR A 347 17.30 21.62 -10.88
N GLY A 348 16.11 22.13 -11.20
CA GLY A 348 15.00 22.27 -10.26
C GLY A 348 15.05 23.57 -9.43
N LYS A 349 16.00 24.48 -9.71
CA LYS A 349 16.07 25.79 -9.05
C LYS A 349 14.89 26.64 -9.51
N VAL A 350 14.23 27.30 -8.56
CA VAL A 350 13.12 28.22 -8.83
C VAL A 350 13.64 29.49 -9.51
N LEU A 351 13.07 29.83 -10.66
CA LEU A 351 13.41 31.01 -11.46
C LEU A 351 12.39 32.15 -11.31
N ASP A 352 11.10 31.81 -11.30
CA ASP A 352 10.02 32.79 -11.20
C ASP A 352 8.76 32.11 -10.62
N THR A 353 7.89 32.90 -9.98
CA THR A 353 6.62 32.42 -9.40
C THR A 353 5.55 33.51 -9.49
N CYS A 354 4.31 33.13 -9.75
CA CYS A 354 3.18 34.05 -9.66
C CYS A 354 1.86 33.31 -9.38
N ALA A 355 0.77 34.07 -9.26
CA ALA A 355 -0.58 33.54 -9.26
C ALA A 355 -1.37 34.19 -10.40
N ILE A 356 -2.09 33.37 -11.16
CA ILE A 356 -2.97 33.82 -12.24
C ILE A 356 -4.42 33.40 -11.93
N TYR A 357 -5.39 34.13 -12.46
CA TYR A 357 -6.81 33.91 -12.14
C TYR A 357 -7.66 33.64 -13.41
N PRO A 358 -7.32 32.61 -14.21
CA PRO A 358 -8.02 32.30 -15.45
C PRO A 358 -9.48 31.86 -15.23
N HIS A 359 -9.77 31.28 -14.06
CA HIS A 359 -11.02 30.58 -13.77
C HIS A 359 -11.98 31.42 -12.92
N GLN A 360 -13.13 30.84 -12.58
CA GLN A 360 -14.10 31.47 -11.69
C GLN A 360 -13.48 31.70 -10.29
N PRO A 361 -13.76 32.85 -9.63
CA PRO A 361 -14.72 33.88 -10.05
C PRO A 361 -14.17 34.96 -11.01
N GLN A 362 -12.85 35.14 -11.14
CA GLN A 362 -12.26 36.29 -11.86
C GLN A 362 -12.31 36.18 -13.39
N LYS A 363 -12.23 34.96 -13.94
CA LYS A 363 -12.33 34.65 -15.38
C LYS A 363 -11.32 35.43 -16.26
N GLN A 364 -10.09 35.65 -15.79
CA GLN A 364 -9.06 36.42 -16.49
C GLN A 364 -8.24 35.55 -17.48
N TRP A 365 -8.92 34.88 -18.41
CA TRP A 365 -8.32 33.88 -19.32
C TRP A 365 -7.17 34.45 -20.17
N ASP A 366 -7.41 35.54 -20.90
CA ASP A 366 -6.41 36.11 -21.82
C ASP A 366 -5.19 36.69 -21.09
N ILE A 367 -5.41 37.34 -19.93
CA ILE A 367 -4.33 37.88 -19.10
C ILE A 367 -3.46 36.74 -18.55
N ALA A 368 -4.09 35.66 -18.08
CA ALA A 368 -3.39 34.48 -17.61
C ALA A 368 -2.57 33.86 -18.74
N LYS A 369 -3.16 33.66 -19.92
CA LYS A 369 -2.48 33.11 -21.10
C LYS A 369 -1.28 33.95 -21.54
N ALA A 370 -1.42 35.28 -21.60
CA ALA A 370 -0.33 36.19 -21.93
C ALA A 370 0.80 36.16 -20.88
N THR A 371 0.46 36.09 -19.59
CA THR A 371 1.43 35.94 -18.49
C THR A 371 2.22 34.65 -18.64
N LEU A 372 1.55 33.52 -18.91
CA LEU A 372 2.21 32.23 -19.11
C LEU A 372 3.10 32.25 -20.36
N ALA A 373 2.64 32.84 -21.48
CA ALA A 373 3.46 32.99 -22.68
C ALA A 373 4.76 33.75 -22.41
N ALA A 374 4.68 34.87 -21.67
CA ALA A 374 5.86 35.65 -21.29
C ALA A 374 6.84 34.85 -20.41
N LEU A 375 6.35 34.03 -19.48
CA LEU A 375 7.20 33.15 -18.67
C LEU A 375 7.87 32.05 -19.50
N VAL A 376 7.11 31.42 -20.41
CA VAL A 376 7.64 30.38 -21.31
C VAL A 376 8.78 30.93 -22.16
N ALA A 377 8.58 32.10 -22.79
CA ALA A 377 9.62 32.70 -23.61
C ALA A 377 10.84 33.15 -22.80
N ARG A 378 10.62 33.87 -21.70
CA ARG A 378 11.69 34.45 -20.86
C ARG A 378 12.64 33.39 -20.33
N HIS A 379 12.09 32.25 -19.90
CA HIS A 379 12.87 31.18 -19.28
C HIS A 379 13.17 30.00 -20.21
N LYS A 380 12.72 30.06 -21.47
CA LYS A 380 12.85 28.97 -22.45
C LYS A 380 12.29 27.66 -21.90
N VAL A 381 11.06 27.72 -21.38
CA VAL A 381 10.37 26.56 -20.83
C VAL A 381 10.19 25.51 -21.94
N THR A 382 10.49 24.27 -21.63
CA THR A 382 10.32 23.13 -22.56
C THR A 382 9.26 22.14 -22.09
N LEU A 383 8.86 22.22 -20.81
CA LEU A 383 7.85 21.37 -20.19
C LEU A 383 6.80 22.20 -19.44
N ILE A 384 5.54 21.79 -19.50
CA ILE A 384 4.46 22.31 -18.66
C ILE A 384 3.89 21.16 -17.83
N ALA A 385 4.03 21.26 -16.51
CA ALA A 385 3.45 20.33 -15.55
C ALA A 385 2.12 20.89 -15.03
N VAL A 386 1.03 20.15 -15.19
CA VAL A 386 -0.29 20.53 -14.68
C VAL A 386 -0.68 19.56 -13.57
N GLY A 387 -0.91 20.08 -12.36
CA GLY A 387 -1.43 19.27 -11.25
C GLY A 387 -2.81 18.68 -11.59
N ASN A 388 -3.11 17.47 -11.13
CA ASN A 388 -4.37 16.78 -11.42
C ASN A 388 -5.52 17.08 -10.44
N GLY A 389 -5.43 18.13 -9.64
CA GLY A 389 -6.45 18.49 -8.66
C GLY A 389 -7.65 19.28 -9.15
N THR A 390 -8.16 20.11 -8.24
CA THR A 390 -9.34 20.95 -8.49
C THR A 390 -9.04 22.02 -9.54
N ALA A 391 -9.87 22.13 -10.58
CA ALA A 391 -9.68 23.02 -11.74
C ALA A 391 -8.52 22.62 -12.68
N SER A 392 -8.02 21.38 -12.56
CA SER A 392 -6.93 20.87 -13.39
C SER A 392 -7.28 20.87 -14.88
N ARG A 393 -8.52 20.55 -15.23
CA ARG A 393 -8.99 20.51 -16.61
C ARG A 393 -9.06 21.88 -17.27
N GLU A 394 -9.61 22.88 -16.59
CA GLU A 394 -9.66 24.25 -17.11
C GLU A 394 -8.23 24.80 -17.27
N THR A 395 -7.33 24.41 -16.37
CA THR A 395 -5.90 24.76 -16.45
C THR A 395 -5.20 24.01 -17.59
N ASP A 396 -5.56 22.75 -17.83
CA ASP A 396 -5.08 21.93 -18.94
C ASP A 396 -5.54 22.49 -20.30
N ALA A 397 -6.79 22.95 -20.38
CA ALA A 397 -7.33 23.65 -21.54
C ALA A 397 -6.58 24.96 -21.80
N LEU A 398 -6.34 25.77 -20.76
CA LEU A 398 -5.53 26.99 -20.85
C LEU A 398 -4.12 26.70 -21.40
N ALA A 399 -3.46 25.66 -20.87
CA ALA A 399 -2.14 25.25 -21.34
C ALA A 399 -2.17 24.72 -22.78
N THR A 400 -3.24 24.01 -23.18
CA THR A 400 -3.43 23.52 -24.55
C THR A 400 -3.56 24.68 -25.54
N GLU A 401 -4.40 25.67 -25.23
CA GLU A 401 -4.56 26.87 -26.05
C GLU A 401 -3.25 27.65 -26.16
N LEU A 402 -2.54 27.84 -25.04
CA LEU A 402 -1.22 28.48 -25.02
C LEU A 402 -0.24 27.77 -25.96
N ILE A 403 -0.17 26.44 -25.90
CA ILE A 403 0.71 25.64 -26.76
C ILE A 403 0.32 25.79 -28.23
N ALA A 404 -0.97 25.77 -28.56
CA ALA A 404 -1.45 25.97 -29.92
C ALA A 404 -1.07 27.35 -30.46
N ASP A 405 -1.24 28.39 -29.64
CA ASP A 405 -0.88 29.77 -29.95
C ASP A 405 0.63 29.93 -30.19
N ILE A 406 1.48 29.31 -29.36
CA ILE A 406 2.94 29.31 -29.53
C ILE A 406 3.32 28.59 -30.83
N ARG A 407 2.73 27.42 -31.13
CA ARG A 407 3.00 26.72 -32.40
C ARG A 407 2.58 27.55 -33.61
N ALA A 408 1.44 28.23 -33.53
CA ALA A 408 0.95 29.10 -34.60
C ALA A 408 1.88 30.30 -34.87
N SER A 409 2.66 30.72 -33.87
CA SER A 409 3.71 31.75 -34.03
C SER A 409 5.00 31.25 -34.69
N GLY A 410 5.14 29.94 -34.92
CA GLY A 410 6.34 29.31 -35.50
C GLY A 410 7.44 28.97 -34.50
N ALA A 411 7.19 29.11 -33.19
CA ALA A 411 8.15 28.77 -32.14
C ALA A 411 7.97 27.34 -31.62
N ASP A 412 9.04 26.78 -31.05
CA ASP A 412 9.00 25.49 -30.38
C ASP A 412 8.12 25.56 -29.13
N ALA A 413 7.02 24.81 -29.13
CA ALA A 413 6.09 24.79 -28.03
C ALA A 413 6.47 23.74 -26.97
N PRO A 414 6.31 24.05 -25.67
CA PRO A 414 6.55 23.09 -24.61
C PRO A 414 5.72 21.80 -24.73
N VAL A 415 6.24 20.72 -24.19
CA VAL A 415 5.46 19.49 -23.98
C VAL A 415 4.71 19.61 -22.66
N LYS A 416 3.39 19.43 -22.68
CA LYS A 416 2.56 19.43 -21.48
C LYS A 416 2.37 18.02 -20.95
N ALA A 417 2.35 17.85 -19.64
CA ALA A 417 1.99 16.62 -18.98
C ALA A 417 1.19 16.89 -17.70
N MET A 418 0.28 15.98 -17.41
CA MET A 418 -0.44 15.93 -16.15
C MET A 418 0.41 15.25 -15.11
N VAL A 419 0.37 15.77 -13.88
CA VAL A 419 1.18 15.31 -12.77
C VAL A 419 0.29 15.13 -11.56
N SER A 420 0.47 14.01 -10.85
CA SER A 420 -0.22 13.79 -9.59
C SER A 420 0.16 14.88 -8.59
N GLU A 421 -0.82 15.50 -7.93
CA GLU A 421 -0.59 16.44 -6.83
C GLU A 421 -0.63 15.75 -5.45
N ALA A 422 -0.74 14.42 -5.41
CA ALA A 422 -0.79 13.67 -4.16
C ALA A 422 0.40 14.03 -3.26
N GLY A 423 0.10 14.48 -2.04
CA GLY A 423 1.11 14.91 -1.06
C GLY A 423 1.76 16.27 -1.33
N ALA A 424 1.43 16.99 -2.41
CA ALA A 424 2.01 18.32 -2.69
C ALA A 424 1.63 19.37 -1.62
N SER A 425 0.39 19.29 -1.09
CA SER A 425 -0.06 20.12 0.03
C SER A 425 0.63 19.77 1.36
N VAL A 426 0.93 18.48 1.57
CA VAL A 426 1.69 18.01 2.74
C VAL A 426 3.13 18.52 2.66
N TYR A 427 3.75 18.43 1.48
CA TYR A 427 5.07 19.02 1.22
C TYR A 427 5.05 20.53 1.50
N SER A 428 4.13 21.29 0.90
CA SER A 428 4.16 22.76 0.98
C SER A 428 4.04 23.30 2.41
N ALA A 429 3.27 22.61 3.25
CA ALA A 429 3.09 22.91 4.67
C ALA A 429 4.19 22.32 5.58
N SER A 430 5.10 21.50 5.04
CA SER A 430 6.13 20.83 5.84
C SER A 430 7.23 21.78 6.31
N ALA A 431 7.86 21.43 7.44
CA ALA A 431 9.05 22.13 7.94
C ALA A 431 10.23 22.00 6.96
N TYR A 432 10.31 20.92 6.18
CA TYR A 432 11.34 20.76 5.16
C TYR A 432 11.16 21.78 4.03
N ALA A 433 9.96 21.91 3.45
CA ALA A 433 9.71 22.89 2.39
C ALA A 433 9.88 24.33 2.88
N ALA A 434 9.54 24.62 4.13
CA ALA A 434 9.78 25.94 4.73
C ALA A 434 11.28 26.29 4.81
N ARG A 435 12.15 25.30 5.04
CA ARG A 435 13.61 25.49 5.02
C ARG A 435 14.18 25.55 3.59
N GLU A 436 13.64 24.74 2.69
CA GLU A 436 14.08 24.70 1.28
C GLU A 436 13.70 25.97 0.51
N LEU A 437 12.51 26.52 0.78
CA LEU A 437 11.92 27.64 0.04
C LEU A 437 11.40 28.74 1.01
N PRO A 438 12.29 29.36 1.82
CA PRO A 438 11.89 30.23 2.92
C PRO A 438 11.21 31.53 2.46
N ALA A 439 11.57 32.02 1.26
CA ALA A 439 11.01 33.24 0.70
C ALA A 439 9.66 33.06 0.00
N LEU A 440 9.20 31.81 -0.18
CA LEU A 440 7.94 31.52 -0.88
C LEU A 440 6.81 31.26 0.10
N ASP A 441 5.63 31.81 -0.24
CA ASP A 441 4.37 31.47 0.41
C ASP A 441 4.03 29.98 0.26
N VAL A 442 3.30 29.43 1.23
CA VAL A 442 2.89 28.02 1.27
C VAL A 442 2.16 27.62 -0.01
N THR A 443 1.32 28.48 -0.59
CA THR A 443 0.55 28.16 -1.79
C THR A 443 1.40 28.03 -3.05
N LEU A 444 2.54 28.72 -3.12
CA LEU A 444 3.45 28.67 -4.28
C LEU A 444 4.39 27.45 -4.24
N ARG A 445 4.69 26.93 -3.04
CA ARG A 445 5.54 25.73 -2.88
C ARG A 445 4.92 24.49 -3.54
N GLY A 446 3.58 24.40 -3.58
CA GLY A 446 2.86 23.35 -4.29
C GLY A 446 3.18 23.32 -5.79
N ALA A 447 3.13 24.48 -6.45
CA ALA A 447 3.48 24.63 -7.87
C ALA A 447 4.94 24.26 -8.17
N VAL A 448 5.87 24.61 -7.26
CA VAL A 448 7.27 24.18 -7.36
C VAL A 448 7.39 22.66 -7.31
N SER A 449 6.67 22.01 -6.38
CA SER A 449 6.67 20.55 -6.26
C SER A 449 6.10 19.85 -7.50
N ILE A 450 5.01 20.38 -8.07
CA ILE A 450 4.43 19.86 -9.32
C ILE A 450 5.43 19.94 -10.48
N ALA A 451 6.14 21.07 -10.63
CA ALA A 451 7.15 21.23 -11.67
C ALA A 451 8.30 20.23 -11.52
N ARG A 452 8.85 20.10 -10.31
CA ARG A 452 9.97 19.19 -10.01
C ARG A 452 9.60 17.72 -10.12
N ARG A 453 8.36 17.36 -9.76
CA ARG A 453 7.85 15.99 -9.90
C ARG A 453 7.78 15.55 -11.35
N LEU A 454 7.51 16.45 -12.30
CA LEU A 454 7.60 16.12 -13.72
C LEU A 454 9.06 15.85 -14.14
N GLN A 455 10.01 16.64 -13.65
CA GLN A 455 11.44 16.46 -13.95
C GLN A 455 11.94 15.11 -13.44
N ASP A 456 11.71 14.82 -12.16
CA ASP A 456 12.03 13.54 -11.54
C ASP A 456 11.04 13.22 -10.40
N PRO A 457 10.10 12.28 -10.60
CA PRO A 457 9.13 11.90 -9.58
C PRO A 457 9.78 11.38 -8.30
N LEU A 458 10.83 10.56 -8.41
CA LEU A 458 11.51 9.96 -7.28
C LEU A 458 12.14 11.03 -6.40
N ALA A 459 12.93 11.93 -7.00
CA ALA A 459 13.67 12.96 -6.26
C ALA A 459 12.77 13.97 -5.54
N GLU A 460 11.54 14.17 -6.01
CA GLU A 460 10.57 15.07 -5.39
C GLU A 460 9.67 14.34 -4.37
N LEU A 461 9.19 13.12 -4.66
CA LEU A 461 8.31 12.38 -3.76
C LEU A 461 8.99 11.95 -2.46
N VAL A 462 10.30 11.67 -2.47
CA VAL A 462 11.07 11.32 -1.26
C VAL A 462 11.12 12.44 -0.21
N LYS A 463 10.79 13.68 -0.58
CA LYS A 463 10.70 14.83 0.34
C LYS A 463 9.44 14.80 1.20
N ILE A 464 8.50 13.92 0.87
CA ILE A 464 7.22 13.75 1.59
C ILE A 464 7.33 12.48 2.44
N GLU A 465 6.72 12.50 3.63
CA GLU A 465 6.60 11.29 4.42
C GLU A 465 5.80 10.24 3.62
N PRO A 466 6.30 9.00 3.40
CA PRO A 466 5.70 8.07 2.46
C PRO A 466 4.23 7.74 2.75
N LYS A 467 3.86 7.62 4.03
CA LYS A 467 2.48 7.39 4.49
C LYS A 467 1.52 8.55 4.22
N SER A 468 2.03 9.71 3.83
CA SER A 468 1.26 10.89 3.45
C SER A 468 1.08 11.05 1.95
N ILE A 469 1.74 10.20 1.15
CA ILE A 469 1.49 10.06 -0.28
C ILE A 469 0.24 9.18 -0.42
N GLY A 470 -0.81 9.70 -1.07
CA GLY A 470 -2.04 8.95 -1.27
C GLY A 470 -1.84 7.80 -2.26
N VAL A 471 -1.75 6.57 -1.75
CA VAL A 471 -1.42 5.35 -2.51
C VAL A 471 -2.51 4.29 -2.46
N GLY A 472 -3.66 4.59 -1.83
CA GLY A 472 -4.85 3.78 -1.94
C GLY A 472 -6.01 4.21 -1.05
N GLN A 473 -7.17 3.61 -1.32
CA GLN A 473 -8.35 3.78 -0.48
C GLN A 473 -8.11 3.14 0.88
N TYR A 474 -8.64 3.76 1.94
CA TYR A 474 -8.52 3.28 3.33
C TYR A 474 -7.09 3.30 3.91
N GLN A 475 -6.15 4.00 3.28
CA GLN A 475 -4.78 4.17 3.80
C GLN A 475 -4.73 4.77 5.22
N HIS A 476 -5.71 5.59 5.59
CA HIS A 476 -5.81 6.15 6.95
C HIS A 476 -6.50 5.21 7.95
N ASP A 477 -7.04 4.08 7.48
CA ASP A 477 -7.75 3.09 8.29
C ASP A 477 -6.86 1.89 8.68
N VAL A 478 -5.67 1.76 8.07
CA VAL A 478 -4.66 0.77 8.45
C VAL A 478 -3.79 1.26 9.60
N THR A 479 -3.13 0.34 10.32
CA THR A 479 -2.22 0.69 11.41
C THR A 479 -1.05 1.55 10.93
N PRO A 480 -0.86 2.79 11.45
CA PRO A 480 0.13 3.73 10.92
C PRO A 480 1.58 3.21 10.95
N GLY A 481 1.96 2.45 11.98
CA GLY A 481 3.32 1.90 12.12
C GLY A 481 3.64 0.78 11.12
N THR A 482 2.67 -0.04 10.77
CA THR A 482 2.83 -1.08 9.73
C THR A 482 2.93 -0.43 8.35
N LEU A 483 2.04 0.54 8.07
CA LEU A 483 2.07 1.29 6.82
C LEU A 483 3.40 2.04 6.64
N ALA A 484 3.87 2.77 7.65
CA ALA A 484 5.11 3.54 7.57
C ALA A 484 6.31 2.63 7.24
N ARG A 485 6.51 1.54 8.00
CA ARG A 485 7.60 0.58 7.75
C ARG A 485 7.59 0.02 6.33
N SER A 486 6.42 -0.40 5.85
CA SER A 486 6.29 -0.97 4.51
C SER A 486 6.59 0.05 3.40
N LEU A 487 6.03 1.25 3.51
CA LEU A 487 6.25 2.29 2.50
C LEU A 487 7.67 2.86 2.55
N ASP A 488 8.30 2.94 3.72
CA ASP A 488 9.70 3.32 3.87
C ASP A 488 10.63 2.30 3.18
N ALA A 489 10.35 1.00 3.30
CA ALA A 489 11.11 -0.05 2.60
C ALA A 489 10.99 0.08 1.07
N VAL A 490 9.78 0.37 0.56
CA VAL A 490 9.57 0.62 -0.88
C VAL A 490 10.37 1.81 -1.39
N VAL A 491 10.43 2.89 -0.59
CA VAL A 491 11.19 4.09 -0.95
C VAL A 491 12.69 3.78 -0.96
N GLU A 492 13.19 3.06 0.04
CA GLU A 492 14.57 2.59 0.08
C GLU A 492 14.90 1.74 -1.17
N ASP A 493 14.07 0.76 -1.49
CA ASP A 493 14.27 -0.11 -2.66
C ASP A 493 14.29 0.71 -3.96
N ALA A 494 13.33 1.63 -4.15
CA ALA A 494 13.25 2.45 -5.35
C ALA A 494 14.47 3.38 -5.51
N VAL A 495 14.90 4.03 -4.42
CA VAL A 495 16.06 4.94 -4.44
C VAL A 495 17.35 4.18 -4.75
N ASN A 496 17.57 3.02 -4.13
CA ASN A 496 18.79 2.24 -4.33
C ASN A 496 18.80 1.49 -5.67
N ALA A 497 17.63 1.13 -6.21
CA ALA A 497 17.51 0.58 -7.56
C ALA A 497 17.86 1.60 -8.64
N VAL A 498 17.41 2.86 -8.50
CA VAL A 498 17.76 3.94 -9.44
C VAL A 498 19.19 4.41 -9.22
N GLY A 499 19.64 4.52 -7.97
CA GLY A 499 20.89 5.16 -7.58
C GLY A 499 20.77 6.68 -7.53
N VAL A 500 21.69 7.34 -6.83
CA VAL A 500 21.58 8.77 -6.50
C VAL A 500 22.83 9.52 -6.93
N ASP A 501 22.69 10.64 -7.66
CA ASP A 501 23.84 11.50 -7.97
C ASP A 501 24.27 12.27 -6.71
N LEU A 502 25.49 12.01 -6.26
CA LEU A 502 26.03 12.51 -4.99
C LEU A 502 26.14 14.04 -4.95
N ASN A 503 26.41 14.67 -6.08
CA ASN A 503 26.69 16.11 -6.14
C ASN A 503 25.43 16.95 -6.27
N THR A 504 24.31 16.35 -6.65
CA THR A 504 23.03 17.07 -6.88
C THR A 504 21.91 16.65 -5.94
N ALA A 505 21.98 15.46 -5.34
CA ALA A 505 20.91 14.94 -4.50
C ALA A 505 20.60 15.80 -3.27
N SER A 506 19.33 15.85 -2.89
CA SER A 506 18.86 16.51 -1.67
C SER A 506 19.12 15.66 -0.43
N VAL A 507 19.06 16.26 0.76
CA VAL A 507 19.18 15.53 2.04
C VAL A 507 18.13 14.40 2.14
N PRO A 508 16.82 14.62 1.85
CA PRO A 508 15.83 13.54 1.91
C PRO A 508 16.11 12.39 0.95
N LEU A 509 16.66 12.66 -0.24
CA LEU A 509 17.01 11.61 -1.19
C LEU A 509 18.23 10.80 -0.71
N LEU A 510 19.27 11.47 -0.22
CA LEU A 510 20.46 10.83 0.33
C LEU A 510 20.13 9.98 1.56
N ALA A 511 19.21 10.43 2.42
CA ALA A 511 18.79 9.69 3.62
C ALA A 511 18.04 8.38 3.32
N ARG A 512 17.70 8.11 2.05
CA ARG A 512 17.12 6.85 1.59
C ARG A 512 18.13 5.92 0.94
N VAL A 513 19.38 6.35 0.80
CA VAL A 513 20.47 5.52 0.30
C VAL A 513 20.90 4.55 1.40
N SER A 514 21.13 3.29 1.01
CA SER A 514 21.63 2.24 1.90
C SER A 514 22.81 2.74 2.74
N GLY A 515 22.71 2.58 4.07
CA GLY A 515 23.77 2.98 5.01
C GLY A 515 23.88 4.48 5.29
N VAL A 516 22.97 5.31 4.78
CA VAL A 516 22.97 6.76 4.97
C VAL A 516 21.81 7.20 5.85
N SER A 517 22.10 7.62 7.08
CA SER A 517 21.12 8.27 7.96
C SER A 517 20.85 9.72 7.55
N GLU A 518 19.76 10.30 8.04
CA GLU A 518 19.45 11.74 7.84
C GLU A 518 20.63 12.64 8.27
N SER A 519 21.23 12.37 9.44
CA SER A 519 22.39 13.10 9.94
C SER A 519 23.66 12.94 9.08
N LEU A 520 23.80 11.82 8.37
CA LEU A 520 24.91 11.60 7.44
C LEU A 520 24.63 12.28 6.10
N ALA A 521 23.38 12.25 5.62
CA ALA A 521 22.95 12.98 4.44
C ALA A 521 23.19 14.50 4.60
N GLU A 522 22.84 15.08 5.74
CA GLU A 522 23.15 16.49 6.07
C GLU A 522 24.66 16.76 6.06
N ALA A 523 25.47 15.83 6.61
CA ALA A 523 26.93 15.97 6.62
C ALA A 523 27.54 15.91 5.21
N ILE A 524 27.03 15.03 4.33
CA ILE A 524 27.44 14.94 2.93
C ILE A 524 27.13 16.24 2.19
N VAL A 525 25.91 16.76 2.33
CA VAL A 525 25.50 18.02 1.68
C VAL A 525 26.33 19.19 2.21
N SER A 526 26.49 19.30 3.54
CA SER A 526 27.32 20.36 4.14
C SER A 526 28.78 20.27 3.71
N HIS A 527 29.31 19.06 3.51
CA HIS A 527 30.68 18.88 3.01
C HIS A 527 30.80 19.43 1.59
N ARG A 528 29.95 18.99 0.63
CA ARG A 528 30.04 19.47 -0.75
C ARG A 528 29.80 20.98 -0.91
N GLU A 529 28.98 21.57 -0.04
CA GLU A 529 28.77 23.03 -0.03
C GLU A 529 30.02 23.81 0.42
N LYS A 530 30.85 23.21 1.28
CA LYS A 530 32.07 23.83 1.82
C LYS A 530 33.30 23.56 0.94
N THR A 531 33.44 22.34 0.44
CA THR A 531 34.66 21.87 -0.25
C THR A 531 34.49 21.80 -1.77
N GLY A 532 33.27 21.94 -2.29
CA GLY A 532 32.93 21.76 -3.69
C GLY A 532 32.42 20.34 -4.01
N PRO A 533 32.11 20.05 -5.28
CA PRO A 533 31.61 18.75 -5.69
C PRO A 533 32.64 17.63 -5.43
N PHE A 534 32.16 16.44 -5.10
CA PHE A 534 32.99 15.26 -4.93
C PHE A 534 33.54 14.81 -6.31
N PRO A 535 34.87 14.65 -6.47
CA PRO A 535 35.47 14.23 -7.73
C PRO A 535 35.46 12.70 -7.92
N HIS A 536 35.46 11.94 -6.81
CA HIS A 536 35.45 10.48 -6.80
C HIS A 536 34.81 9.93 -5.51
N ARG A 537 34.31 8.69 -5.52
CA ARG A 537 33.59 8.09 -4.37
C ARG A 537 34.43 8.07 -3.10
N LYS A 538 35.74 7.80 -3.19
CA LYS A 538 36.63 7.70 -2.02
C LYS A 538 36.65 8.97 -1.16
N ALA A 539 36.32 10.13 -1.73
CA ALA A 539 36.26 11.40 -1.01
C ALA A 539 35.10 11.45 0.02
N LEU A 540 34.14 10.52 -0.06
CA LEU A 540 33.13 10.33 0.97
C LEU A 540 33.74 10.03 2.35
N LEU A 541 34.92 9.40 2.41
CA LEU A 541 35.62 9.10 3.67
C LEU A 541 36.12 10.37 4.39
N ASP A 542 36.17 11.51 3.69
CA ASP A 542 36.51 12.81 4.28
C ASP A 542 35.29 13.50 4.91
N VAL A 543 34.08 12.93 4.75
CA VAL A 543 32.85 13.44 5.36
C VAL A 543 32.81 13.07 6.84
N PRO A 544 32.58 14.03 7.76
CA PRO A 544 32.49 13.75 9.19
C PRO A 544 31.44 12.68 9.50
N ARG A 545 31.84 11.68 10.30
CA ARG A 545 31.01 10.52 10.73
C ARG A 545 30.73 9.48 9.64
N LEU A 546 31.25 9.65 8.42
CA LEU A 546 31.19 8.62 7.38
C LEU A 546 32.33 7.62 7.56
N GLY A 547 32.06 6.55 8.31
CA GLY A 547 33.04 5.48 8.55
C GLY A 547 33.14 4.46 7.40
N PRO A 548 34.14 3.56 7.43
CA PRO A 548 34.34 2.53 6.41
C PRO A 548 33.11 1.64 6.16
N LYS A 549 32.33 1.32 7.21
CA LYS A 549 31.10 0.52 7.07
C LYS A 549 30.00 1.27 6.33
N ALA A 550 29.78 2.55 6.67
CA ALA A 550 28.81 3.37 5.95
C ALA A 550 29.21 3.54 4.48
N PHE A 551 30.50 3.75 4.22
CA PHE A 551 31.05 3.79 2.86
C PHE A 551 30.81 2.49 2.09
N GLU A 552 31.07 1.33 2.70
CA GLU A 552 30.76 0.02 2.10
C GLU A 552 29.27 -0.07 1.72
N LEU A 553 28.37 0.34 2.60
CA LEU A 553 26.94 0.19 2.35
C LEU A 553 26.37 1.16 1.31
N CYS A 554 26.97 2.35 1.16
CA CYS A 554 26.40 3.42 0.32
C CYS A 554 27.11 3.62 -1.01
N ALA A 555 28.40 3.30 -1.13
CA ALA A 555 29.23 3.79 -2.24
C ALA A 555 28.74 3.32 -3.62
N GLY A 556 28.29 2.07 -3.73
CA GLY A 556 27.77 1.55 -5.00
C GLY A 556 26.41 2.13 -5.43
N PHE A 557 25.69 2.82 -4.53
CA PHE A 557 24.41 3.46 -4.82
C PHE A 557 24.54 4.96 -5.10
N LEU A 558 25.68 5.55 -4.73
CA LEU A 558 26.02 6.96 -4.98
C LEU A 558 26.80 7.07 -6.28
N ARG A 559 26.32 7.89 -7.21
CA ARG A 559 26.92 8.11 -8.53
C ARG A 559 27.56 9.49 -8.61
N ILE A 560 28.64 9.60 -9.38
CA ILE A 560 29.31 10.87 -9.66
C ILE A 560 29.38 11.04 -11.18
N THR A 561 28.50 11.89 -11.70
CA THR A 561 28.49 12.22 -13.13
C THR A 561 29.65 13.18 -13.44
N GLY A 562 30.54 12.81 -14.36
CA GLY A 562 31.67 13.65 -14.76
C GLY A 562 32.81 13.74 -13.73
N GLY A 563 32.93 12.72 -12.86
CA GLY A 563 34.05 12.58 -11.93
C GLY A 563 35.35 12.09 -12.58
N ASP A 564 36.39 11.92 -11.77
CA ASP A 564 37.73 11.51 -12.21
C ASP A 564 37.77 10.06 -12.73
N ASP A 565 36.97 9.17 -12.12
CA ASP A 565 36.87 7.76 -12.50
C ASP A 565 35.50 7.49 -13.18
N PRO A 566 35.48 7.06 -14.46
CA PRO A 566 34.23 6.74 -15.16
C PRO A 566 33.37 5.66 -14.48
N LEU A 567 33.97 4.78 -13.65
CA LEU A 567 33.23 3.77 -12.90
C LEU A 567 32.33 4.37 -11.83
N ASP A 568 32.64 5.56 -11.32
CA ASP A 568 31.85 6.23 -10.30
C ASP A 568 30.47 6.69 -10.82
N ALA A 569 30.26 6.72 -12.14
CA ALA A 569 28.95 6.95 -12.76
C ALA A 569 28.09 5.68 -12.87
N SER A 570 28.67 4.49 -12.64
CA SER A 570 28.01 3.18 -12.74
C SER A 570 27.51 2.65 -11.40
N GLY A 571 26.77 1.54 -11.42
CA GLY A 571 26.44 0.77 -10.23
C GLY A 571 27.53 -0.20 -9.75
N VAL A 572 28.71 -0.19 -10.37
CA VAL A 572 29.83 -1.05 -9.96
C VAL A 572 30.34 -0.58 -8.59
N HIS A 573 30.42 -1.49 -7.61
CA HIS A 573 30.89 -1.14 -6.27
C HIS A 573 32.42 -0.93 -6.27
N PRO A 574 32.97 0.07 -5.54
CA PRO A 574 34.42 0.31 -5.46
C PRO A 574 35.27 -0.90 -5.07
N GLU A 575 34.72 -1.81 -4.26
CA GLU A 575 35.42 -3.03 -3.87
C GLU A 575 35.73 -3.97 -5.06
N SER A 576 34.96 -3.85 -6.14
CA SER A 576 35.05 -4.68 -7.34
C SER A 576 35.79 -4.00 -8.51
N TYR A 577 36.32 -2.79 -8.31
CA TYR A 577 37.13 -2.11 -9.35
C TYR A 577 38.34 -2.94 -9.82
N PRO A 578 39.01 -3.74 -8.96
CA PRO A 578 40.04 -4.66 -9.44
C PRO A 578 39.55 -5.69 -10.47
N VAL A 579 38.28 -6.11 -10.40
CA VAL A 579 37.68 -7.03 -11.39
C VAL A 579 37.56 -6.34 -12.75
N VAL A 580 37.10 -5.09 -12.77
CA VAL A 580 37.05 -4.30 -14.02
C VAL A 580 38.44 -4.15 -14.63
N ARG A 581 39.48 -3.92 -13.81
CA ARG A 581 40.86 -3.85 -14.30
C ARG A 581 41.31 -5.17 -14.97
N LYS A 582 40.98 -6.33 -14.39
CA LYS A 582 41.23 -7.64 -15.02
C LYS A 582 40.51 -7.77 -16.38
N ILE A 583 39.28 -7.25 -16.50
CA ILE A 583 38.53 -7.23 -17.76
C ILE A 583 39.24 -6.37 -18.81
N LEU A 584 39.74 -5.20 -18.43
CA LEU A 584 40.50 -4.30 -19.31
C LEU A 584 41.79 -4.95 -19.80
N ASP A 585 42.56 -5.57 -18.90
CA ASP A 585 43.81 -6.25 -19.23
C ASP A 585 43.60 -7.39 -20.24
N ARG A 586 42.49 -8.12 -20.10
CA ARG A 586 42.13 -9.24 -21.00
C ARG A 586 41.64 -8.76 -22.36
N SER A 587 40.81 -7.73 -22.38
CA SER A 587 40.20 -7.17 -23.59
C SER A 587 41.16 -6.27 -24.38
N LYS A 588 42.24 -5.79 -23.75
CA LYS A 588 43.25 -4.90 -24.34
C LYS A 588 42.67 -3.60 -24.90
N VAL A 589 41.58 -3.12 -24.30
CA VAL A 589 40.96 -1.83 -24.62
C VAL A 589 41.00 -0.93 -23.39
N THR A 590 40.87 0.37 -23.62
CA THR A 590 40.74 1.34 -22.54
C THR A 590 39.33 1.31 -21.95
N LEU A 591 39.16 1.81 -20.72
CA LEU A 591 37.85 1.87 -20.07
C LEU A 591 36.84 2.71 -20.87
N ALA A 592 37.30 3.80 -21.48
CA ALA A 592 36.47 4.66 -22.31
C ALA A 592 35.96 3.97 -23.58
N GLU A 593 36.75 3.06 -24.15
CA GLU A 593 36.36 2.24 -25.31
C GLU A 593 35.43 1.09 -24.93
N LEU A 594 35.62 0.51 -23.73
CA LEU A 594 34.83 -0.64 -23.27
C LEU A 594 33.40 -0.23 -22.86
N ILE A 595 33.25 0.94 -22.23
CA ILE A 595 31.94 1.43 -21.79
C ILE A 595 31.01 1.60 -23.01
N GLY A 596 29.86 0.94 -22.98
CA GLY A 596 28.89 0.97 -24.08
C GLY A 596 29.18 0.00 -25.24
N ASP A 597 30.33 -0.67 -25.27
CA ASP A 597 30.64 -1.68 -26.29
C ASP A 597 29.97 -3.02 -25.96
N ALA A 598 28.67 -3.08 -26.24
CA ALA A 598 27.85 -4.28 -26.05
C ALA A 598 28.39 -5.51 -26.79
N ARG A 599 29.14 -5.34 -27.89
CA ARG A 599 29.67 -6.48 -28.64
C ARG A 599 30.80 -7.16 -27.88
N THR A 600 31.79 -6.38 -27.42
CA THR A 600 32.91 -6.92 -26.65
C THR A 600 32.43 -7.45 -25.31
N LEU A 601 31.62 -6.68 -24.58
CA LEU A 601 31.12 -7.05 -23.25
C LEU A 601 30.32 -8.36 -23.24
N ARG A 602 29.42 -8.57 -24.22
CA ARG A 602 28.64 -9.80 -24.32
C ARG A 602 29.44 -11.02 -24.79
N SER A 603 30.65 -10.80 -25.32
CA SER A 603 31.55 -11.90 -25.70
C SER A 603 32.38 -12.43 -24.54
N LEU A 604 32.45 -11.69 -23.43
CA LEU A 604 33.18 -12.08 -22.22
C LEU A 604 32.43 -13.18 -21.48
N ALA A 605 33.14 -14.22 -21.04
CA ALA A 605 32.61 -15.22 -20.13
C ALA A 605 32.79 -14.72 -18.68
N PRO A 606 31.71 -14.49 -17.90
CA PRO A 606 31.85 -13.98 -16.52
C PRO A 606 32.69 -14.88 -15.61
N ALA A 607 32.67 -16.19 -15.85
CA ALA A 607 33.46 -17.17 -15.09
C ALA A 607 34.98 -16.93 -15.19
N ASP A 608 35.47 -16.33 -16.29
CA ASP A 608 36.90 -16.07 -16.48
C ASP A 608 37.43 -14.97 -15.55
N PHE A 609 36.54 -14.14 -14.99
CA PHE A 609 36.90 -13.02 -14.11
C PHE A 609 36.44 -13.22 -12.67
N ALA A 610 35.73 -14.32 -12.39
CA ALA A 610 35.25 -14.66 -11.07
C ALA A 610 36.40 -15.19 -10.18
N ASP A 611 36.32 -14.91 -8.88
CA ASP A 611 37.23 -15.43 -7.86
C ASP A 611 36.47 -15.76 -6.56
N ASP A 612 37.20 -16.16 -5.51
CA ASP A 612 36.61 -16.55 -4.21
C ASP A 612 35.81 -15.42 -3.55
N ARG A 613 36.10 -14.16 -3.89
CA ARG A 613 35.42 -12.99 -3.34
C ARG A 613 34.30 -12.50 -4.23
N PHE A 614 34.51 -12.47 -5.55
CA PHE A 614 33.55 -11.98 -6.55
C PHE A 614 33.18 -13.09 -7.51
N GLY A 615 32.02 -13.70 -7.30
CA GLY A 615 31.54 -14.81 -8.12
C GLY A 615 30.94 -14.37 -9.46
N VAL A 616 30.46 -15.37 -10.19
CA VAL A 616 29.79 -15.20 -11.50
C VAL A 616 28.64 -14.18 -11.45
N PRO A 617 27.75 -14.16 -10.44
CA PRO A 617 26.68 -13.15 -10.36
C PRO A 617 27.22 -11.72 -10.35
N THR A 618 28.18 -11.40 -9.47
CA THR A 618 28.78 -10.06 -9.40
C THR A 618 29.45 -9.67 -10.71
N VAL A 619 30.25 -10.57 -11.32
CA VAL A 619 30.91 -10.27 -12.61
C VAL A 619 29.88 -10.02 -13.71
N THR A 620 28.78 -10.78 -13.72
CA THR A 620 27.69 -10.60 -14.70
C THR A 620 27.05 -9.22 -14.56
N ASP A 621 26.79 -8.77 -13.32
CA ASP A 621 26.27 -7.43 -13.06
C ASP A 621 27.26 -6.33 -13.46
N ILE A 622 28.56 -6.53 -13.21
CA ILE A 622 29.61 -5.59 -13.64
C ILE A 622 29.61 -5.44 -15.16
N ILE A 623 29.54 -6.55 -15.90
CA ILE A 623 29.50 -6.51 -17.38
C ILE A 623 28.24 -5.79 -17.86
N ALA A 624 27.09 -6.03 -17.22
CA ALA A 624 25.84 -5.35 -17.55
C ALA A 624 25.90 -3.84 -17.26
N GLU A 625 26.53 -3.43 -16.15
CA GLU A 625 26.79 -2.03 -15.83
C GLU A 625 27.77 -1.38 -16.80
N LEU A 626 28.83 -2.06 -17.23
CA LEU A 626 29.75 -1.52 -18.24
C LEU A 626 29.05 -1.36 -19.61
N GLU A 627 28.06 -2.21 -19.92
CA GLU A 627 27.29 -2.10 -21.16
C GLU A 627 26.44 -0.82 -21.15
N LYS A 628 25.85 -0.48 -20.00
CA LYS A 628 25.02 0.72 -19.82
C LYS A 628 25.22 1.29 -18.41
N PRO A 629 26.27 2.10 -18.19
CA PRO A 629 26.61 2.59 -16.85
C PRO A 629 25.48 3.39 -16.22
N GLY A 630 25.09 3.00 -15.01
CA GLY A 630 24.09 3.74 -14.25
C GLY A 630 22.73 3.76 -14.96
N ARG A 631 22.42 2.68 -15.69
CA ARG A 631 21.14 2.50 -16.39
C ARG A 631 19.99 2.78 -15.44
N ASP A 632 19.19 3.79 -15.77
CA ASP A 632 17.95 4.08 -15.05
C ASP A 632 16.95 2.92 -15.28
N PRO A 633 16.45 2.26 -14.22
CA PRO A 633 15.45 1.19 -14.35
C PRO A 633 14.06 1.70 -14.74
N ARG A 634 13.83 3.02 -14.72
CA ARG A 634 12.54 3.64 -15.02
C ARG A 634 12.25 3.68 -16.54
N PRO A 635 10.98 3.68 -16.96
CA PRO A 635 10.62 3.75 -18.37
C PRO A 635 10.91 5.12 -18.99
N ALA A 636 10.88 5.18 -20.32
CA ALA A 636 10.96 6.45 -21.04
C ALA A 636 9.66 7.26 -20.88
N PHE A 637 9.79 8.59 -20.84
CA PHE A 637 8.69 9.50 -20.60
C PHE A 637 7.69 9.59 -21.77
N THR A 638 6.38 9.49 -21.46
CA THR A 638 5.26 9.58 -22.42
C THR A 638 4.10 10.38 -21.82
N THR A 639 3.32 11.07 -22.65
CA THR A 639 2.21 11.95 -22.21
C THR A 639 0.83 11.42 -22.62
N ALA A 640 -0.17 11.56 -21.74
CA ALA A 640 -1.59 11.30 -22.03
C ALA A 640 -2.26 12.49 -22.72
N THR A 641 -3.34 12.24 -23.49
CA THR A 641 -4.19 13.25 -24.13
C THR A 641 -5.66 13.05 -23.74
N PHE A 642 -6.26 13.99 -23.01
CA PHE A 642 -7.69 13.91 -22.64
C PHE A 642 -8.63 14.38 -23.76
N ALA A 643 -9.86 13.86 -23.75
CA ALA A 643 -10.90 14.23 -24.71
C ALA A 643 -11.51 15.61 -24.40
N ALA A 644 -11.67 16.45 -25.43
CA ALA A 644 -12.28 17.78 -25.30
C ALA A 644 -13.79 17.72 -24.99
N GLY A 645 -14.30 18.62 -24.13
CA GLY A 645 -15.73 18.83 -23.87
C GLY A 645 -16.45 17.90 -22.86
N VAL A 646 -15.74 17.10 -22.06
CA VAL A 646 -16.31 16.19 -21.02
C VAL A 646 -15.78 16.59 -19.63
N GLU A 647 -16.34 17.60 -18.98
CA GLU A 647 -15.73 18.27 -17.82
C GLU A 647 -16.24 17.81 -16.46
N LYS A 648 -17.52 17.44 -16.39
CA LYS A 648 -18.19 17.04 -15.16
C LYS A 648 -18.68 15.61 -15.29
N VAL A 649 -18.95 14.97 -14.14
CA VAL A 649 -19.59 13.65 -14.09
C VAL A 649 -20.89 13.63 -14.92
N ALA A 650 -21.65 14.74 -14.94
CA ALA A 650 -22.86 14.90 -15.73
C ALA A 650 -22.66 14.91 -17.25
N ASP A 651 -21.44 15.17 -17.73
CA ASP A 651 -21.12 15.18 -19.16
C ASP A 651 -20.81 13.77 -19.68
N LEU A 652 -20.51 12.84 -18.77
CA LEU A 652 -20.26 11.44 -19.10
C LEU A 652 -21.56 10.77 -19.53
N LYS A 653 -21.51 10.11 -20.68
CA LYS A 653 -22.58 9.26 -21.18
C LYS A 653 -22.09 7.83 -21.31
N ALA A 654 -22.91 6.88 -20.89
CA ALA A 654 -22.67 5.47 -21.13
C ALA A 654 -22.35 5.23 -22.62
N GLY A 655 -21.24 4.52 -22.87
CA GLY A 655 -20.71 4.24 -24.20
C GLY A 655 -19.58 5.14 -24.67
N MET A 656 -19.32 6.29 -24.04
CA MET A 656 -18.18 7.16 -24.39
C MET A 656 -16.85 6.44 -24.19
N VAL A 657 -15.92 6.59 -25.14
CA VAL A 657 -14.54 6.08 -25.03
C VAL A 657 -13.61 7.25 -24.77
N LEU A 658 -12.88 7.18 -23.67
CA LEU A 658 -12.01 8.23 -23.17
C LEU A 658 -10.60 7.66 -22.94
N GLU A 659 -9.60 8.52 -23.03
CA GLU A 659 -8.28 8.23 -22.49
C GLU A 659 -8.24 8.74 -21.05
N GLY A 660 -7.65 7.95 -20.16
CA GLY A 660 -7.52 8.28 -18.75
C GLY A 660 -6.19 7.79 -18.19
N VAL A 661 -5.85 8.28 -17.01
CA VAL A 661 -4.64 7.87 -16.30
C VAL A 661 -5.07 7.02 -15.10
N VAL A 662 -4.47 5.85 -14.94
CA VAL A 662 -4.69 5.01 -13.76
C VAL A 662 -4.15 5.75 -12.55
N THR A 663 -5.02 6.12 -11.62
CA THR A 663 -4.63 6.80 -10.37
C THR A 663 -4.22 5.81 -9.29
N ASN A 664 -4.86 4.64 -9.28
CA ASN A 664 -4.64 3.62 -8.27
C ASN A 664 -5.02 2.24 -8.80
N VAL A 665 -4.29 1.21 -8.41
CA VAL A 665 -4.65 -0.18 -8.66
C VAL A 665 -5.02 -0.84 -7.33
N ALA A 666 -6.20 -1.47 -7.29
CA ALA A 666 -6.72 -2.20 -6.14
C ALA A 666 -6.89 -3.68 -6.50
N ALA A 667 -7.05 -4.56 -5.51
CA ALA A 667 -7.26 -5.99 -5.76
C ALA A 667 -8.52 -6.29 -6.61
N PHE A 668 -9.53 -5.43 -6.54
CA PHE A 668 -10.82 -5.61 -7.23
C PHE A 668 -10.93 -4.83 -8.54
N GLY A 669 -9.90 -4.09 -8.96
CA GLY A 669 -9.96 -3.26 -10.16
C GLY A 669 -8.94 -2.13 -10.18
N ALA A 670 -9.09 -1.22 -11.13
CA ALA A 670 -8.24 -0.04 -11.25
C ALA A 670 -9.10 1.24 -11.26
N PHE A 671 -8.62 2.26 -10.57
CA PHE A 671 -9.20 3.59 -10.59
C PHE A 671 -8.53 4.40 -11.69
N VAL A 672 -9.34 5.02 -12.54
CA VAL A 672 -8.90 5.75 -13.72
C VAL A 672 -9.49 7.15 -13.67
N ASP A 673 -8.62 8.15 -13.67
CA ASP A 673 -9.00 9.54 -13.87
C ASP A 673 -9.19 9.79 -15.37
N VAL A 674 -10.43 10.07 -15.75
CA VAL A 674 -10.83 10.46 -17.12
C VAL A 674 -11.00 11.98 -17.26
N GLY A 675 -10.57 12.74 -16.25
CA GLY A 675 -10.57 14.20 -16.24
C GLY A 675 -11.89 14.82 -15.85
N VAL A 676 -12.64 14.21 -14.92
CA VAL A 676 -13.92 14.74 -14.37
C VAL A 676 -13.90 14.95 -12.84
N HIS A 677 -12.71 15.01 -12.24
CA HIS A 677 -12.46 15.16 -10.79
C HIS A 677 -13.02 14.05 -9.90
N GLN A 678 -13.42 12.94 -10.52
CA GLN A 678 -13.91 11.75 -9.86
C GLN A 678 -13.35 10.54 -10.61
N ASP A 679 -12.60 9.71 -9.91
CA ASP A 679 -12.05 8.50 -10.49
C ASP A 679 -13.19 7.53 -10.84
N GLY A 680 -13.11 6.95 -12.03
CA GLY A 680 -13.95 5.84 -12.43
C GLY A 680 -13.30 4.51 -12.09
N LEU A 681 -14.12 3.54 -11.68
CA LEU A 681 -13.67 2.19 -11.36
C LEU A 681 -13.79 1.28 -12.58
N VAL A 682 -12.67 0.73 -13.03
CA VAL A 682 -12.63 -0.44 -13.90
C VAL A 682 -12.53 -1.68 -13.03
N HIS A 683 -13.62 -2.44 -12.91
CA HIS A 683 -13.61 -3.69 -12.14
C HIS A 683 -12.63 -4.71 -12.75
N VAL A 684 -12.08 -5.64 -11.94
CA VAL A 684 -11.08 -6.62 -12.40
C VAL A 684 -11.55 -7.44 -13.61
N SER A 685 -12.83 -7.81 -13.66
CA SER A 685 -13.45 -8.53 -14.79
C SER A 685 -13.63 -7.69 -16.05
N ALA A 686 -13.46 -6.37 -15.95
CA ALA A 686 -13.60 -5.40 -17.02
C ALA A 686 -12.24 -4.86 -17.52
N LEU A 687 -11.12 -5.35 -16.96
CA LEU A 687 -9.76 -4.99 -17.40
C LEU A 687 -9.38 -5.68 -18.72
N ALA A 688 -9.80 -6.92 -18.93
CA ALA A 688 -9.48 -7.70 -20.13
C ALA A 688 -10.59 -8.69 -20.49
N ASP A 689 -10.57 -9.19 -21.73
CA ASP A 689 -11.49 -10.22 -22.23
C ASP A 689 -11.20 -11.63 -21.68
N ARG A 690 -10.12 -11.79 -20.90
CA ARG A 690 -9.72 -13.04 -20.22
C ARG A 690 -9.87 -12.92 -18.71
N PHE A 691 -9.86 -14.05 -18.00
CA PHE A 691 -9.81 -14.04 -16.54
C PHE A 691 -8.50 -13.38 -16.05
N VAL A 692 -8.64 -12.48 -15.07
CA VAL A 692 -7.54 -11.73 -14.45
C VAL A 692 -7.65 -11.94 -12.95
N SER A 693 -6.59 -12.48 -12.34
CA SER A 693 -6.47 -12.67 -10.89
C SER A 693 -5.93 -11.44 -10.19
N ASP A 694 -4.94 -10.75 -10.79
CA ASP A 694 -4.34 -9.55 -10.24
C ASP A 694 -4.35 -8.41 -11.29
N PRO A 695 -5.05 -7.30 -11.03
CA PRO A 695 -5.02 -6.11 -11.87
C PRO A 695 -3.62 -5.58 -12.19
N HIS A 696 -2.63 -5.76 -11.30
CA HIS A 696 -1.25 -5.28 -11.50
C HIS A 696 -0.51 -5.98 -12.65
N GLU A 697 -1.02 -7.12 -13.14
CA GLU A 697 -0.48 -7.79 -14.33
C GLU A 697 -0.78 -7.01 -15.62
N LEU A 698 -1.83 -6.18 -15.62
CA LEU A 698 -2.32 -5.49 -16.81
C LEU A 698 -2.11 -3.98 -16.76
N VAL A 699 -2.25 -3.40 -15.57
CA VAL A 699 -2.20 -1.95 -15.37
C VAL A 699 -1.34 -1.56 -14.18
N ARG A 700 -0.72 -0.39 -14.27
CA ARG A 700 0.11 0.21 -13.23
C ARG A 700 -0.38 1.61 -12.86
N SER A 701 -0.11 2.04 -11.64
CA SER A 701 -0.40 3.43 -11.25
C SER A 701 0.41 4.40 -12.13
N GLY A 702 -0.26 5.43 -12.65
CA GLY A 702 0.29 6.39 -13.62
C GLY A 702 0.20 5.96 -15.08
N GLN A 703 -0.26 4.74 -15.39
CA GLN A 703 -0.37 4.27 -16.76
C GLN A 703 -1.53 4.96 -17.50
N VAL A 704 -1.27 5.34 -18.75
CA VAL A 704 -2.31 5.86 -19.66
C VAL A 704 -3.08 4.69 -20.27
N VAL A 705 -4.40 4.71 -20.13
CA VAL A 705 -5.31 3.65 -20.60
C VAL A 705 -6.49 4.23 -21.38
N ARG A 706 -7.04 3.44 -22.29
CA ARG A 706 -8.32 3.74 -22.94
C ARG A 706 -9.44 2.98 -22.25
N VAL A 707 -10.48 3.71 -21.87
CA VAL A 707 -11.63 3.19 -21.12
C VAL A 707 -12.93 3.61 -21.79
N LYS A 708 -13.97 2.82 -21.57
CA LYS A 708 -15.33 3.10 -21.99
C LYS A 708 -16.22 3.28 -20.77
N VAL A 709 -17.07 4.30 -20.77
CA VAL A 709 -18.05 4.54 -19.70
C VAL A 709 -19.15 3.48 -19.78
N VAL A 710 -19.35 2.75 -18.69
CA VAL A 710 -20.41 1.74 -18.55
C VAL A 710 -21.65 2.38 -17.95
N ASP A 711 -21.49 3.03 -16.80
CA ASP A 711 -22.57 3.62 -16.02
C ASP A 711 -22.07 4.82 -15.21
N VAL A 712 -22.99 5.74 -14.87
CA VAL A 712 -22.70 6.97 -14.13
C VAL A 712 -23.81 7.19 -13.10
N ASP A 713 -23.46 7.08 -11.83
CA ASP A 713 -24.33 7.37 -10.69
C ASP A 713 -24.02 8.79 -10.17
N LEU A 714 -24.89 9.73 -10.50
CA LEU A 714 -24.73 11.14 -10.13
C LEU A 714 -24.97 11.41 -8.64
N ASP A 715 -25.83 10.63 -7.99
CA ASP A 715 -26.15 10.81 -6.57
C ASP A 715 -24.98 10.40 -5.68
N ARG A 716 -24.32 9.29 -6.05
CA ARG A 716 -23.14 8.76 -5.33
C ARG A 716 -21.81 9.26 -5.89
N GLN A 717 -21.81 10.04 -6.97
CA GLN A 717 -20.62 10.45 -7.72
C GLN A 717 -19.74 9.24 -8.08
N ARG A 718 -20.32 8.18 -8.63
CA ARG A 718 -19.59 6.96 -9.04
C ARG A 718 -19.63 6.80 -10.54
N ILE A 719 -18.49 6.44 -11.12
CA ILE A 719 -18.35 6.18 -12.55
C ILE A 719 -17.87 4.74 -12.70
N ALA A 720 -18.62 3.92 -13.44
CA ALA A 720 -18.21 2.58 -13.81
C ALA A 720 -17.57 2.61 -15.20
N LEU A 721 -16.37 2.08 -15.31
CA LEU A 721 -15.58 2.06 -16.54
C LEU A 721 -15.26 0.62 -16.96
N THR A 722 -14.97 0.41 -18.24
CA THR A 722 -14.45 -0.85 -18.78
C THR A 722 -13.28 -0.60 -19.72
N MET A 723 -12.23 -1.42 -19.65
CA MET A 723 -11.16 -1.44 -20.65
C MET A 723 -11.51 -2.38 -21.82
N ARG A 724 -12.58 -3.17 -21.70
CA ARG A 724 -13.14 -4.00 -22.76
C ARG A 724 -13.99 -3.14 -23.70
N LEU A 725 -13.34 -2.50 -24.67
CA LEU A 725 -13.99 -1.52 -25.56
C LEU A 725 -15.13 -2.12 -26.41
N LYS A 726 -15.15 -3.44 -26.60
CA LYS A 726 -16.16 -4.18 -27.37
C LYS A 726 -17.44 -4.47 -26.60
N ASP A 727 -17.43 -4.35 -25.27
CA ASP A 727 -18.62 -4.63 -24.46
C ASP A 727 -19.71 -3.59 -24.73
N ALA A 728 -20.94 -4.04 -24.96
CA ALA A 728 -22.10 -3.15 -25.06
C ALA A 728 -22.45 -2.61 -23.65
N PRO A 729 -22.81 -1.33 -23.50
CA PRO A 729 -23.30 -0.84 -22.22
C PRO A 729 -24.61 -1.57 -21.88
N GLU A 730 -24.59 -2.41 -20.85
CA GLU A 730 -25.82 -3.04 -20.35
C GLU A 730 -26.71 -1.95 -19.75
N GLN A 731 -27.85 -1.68 -20.40
CA GLN A 731 -28.92 -0.88 -19.80
C GLN A 731 -29.48 -1.64 -18.58
N GLY A 732 -29.57 -0.92 -17.46
CA GLY A 732 -29.82 -1.47 -16.13
C GLY A 732 -30.88 -2.58 -16.05
N ARG A 733 -30.48 -3.68 -15.38
CA ARG A 733 -31.40 -4.59 -14.71
C ARG A 733 -31.00 -4.65 -13.24
N GLY A 734 -31.80 -4.00 -12.41
CA GLY A 734 -31.75 -4.19 -10.96
C GLY A 734 -31.97 -5.65 -10.58
N GLY A 735 -31.32 -6.05 -9.48
CA GLY A 735 -31.66 -7.23 -8.67
C GLY A 735 -31.71 -8.57 -9.40
N ARG A 736 -30.57 -9.25 -9.52
CA ARG A 736 -30.53 -10.69 -9.84
C ARG A 736 -30.77 -11.50 -8.55
N SER A 737 -32.02 -11.89 -8.31
CA SER A 737 -32.33 -13.08 -7.49
C SER A 737 -32.17 -14.35 -8.35
N PRO A 738 -31.87 -15.53 -7.77
CA PRO A 738 -31.65 -16.77 -8.51
C PRO A 738 -32.95 -17.28 -9.17
N ARG A 739 -32.81 -17.77 -10.41
CA ARG A 739 -33.90 -18.25 -11.28
C ARG A 739 -34.51 -19.58 -10.79
N GLY A 740 -35.83 -19.67 -10.88
CA GLY A 740 -36.62 -20.90 -11.01
C GLY A 740 -37.22 -21.04 -12.41
N ASP A 741 -37.46 -22.28 -12.82
CA ASP A 741 -37.65 -22.75 -14.20
C ASP A 741 -39.00 -22.50 -14.89
N SER A 742 -38.92 -22.40 -16.22
CA SER A 742 -39.84 -22.87 -17.29
C SER A 742 -41.28 -22.33 -17.43
N ALA A 743 -41.56 -21.71 -18.60
CA ALA A 743 -42.62 -22.11 -19.56
C ALA A 743 -42.61 -21.21 -20.84
N ALA A 744 -42.96 -21.83 -21.97
CA ALA A 744 -42.78 -21.38 -23.37
C ALA A 744 -43.96 -20.49 -23.91
N PRO A 745 -43.88 -19.99 -25.18
CA PRO A 745 -44.49 -18.73 -25.60
C PRO A 745 -45.83 -18.86 -26.35
N ARG A 746 -46.53 -17.72 -26.51
CA ARG A 746 -47.54 -17.53 -27.57
C ARG A 746 -47.29 -16.25 -28.36
N ARG A 747 -47.28 -16.44 -29.69
CA ARG A 747 -47.33 -15.42 -30.74
C ARG A 747 -48.73 -14.82 -30.79
N ASP A 748 -48.84 -13.54 -31.15
CA ASP A 748 -49.83 -13.15 -32.15
C ASP A 748 -49.40 -11.92 -32.97
N ALA A 749 -49.88 -11.88 -34.20
CA ALA A 749 -49.51 -10.99 -35.29
C ALA A 749 -50.56 -9.90 -35.55
N GLY A 750 -50.18 -8.84 -36.29
CA GLY A 750 -51.12 -7.93 -36.94
C GLY A 750 -50.48 -6.58 -37.33
N SER A 751 -50.02 -6.44 -38.58
CA SER A 751 -50.65 -5.63 -39.65
C SER A 751 -50.35 -4.11 -39.54
N ARG A 752 -49.44 -3.52 -40.33
CA ARG A 752 -49.49 -3.07 -41.75
C ARG A 752 -50.38 -1.84 -42.05
N ASN A 753 -49.79 -1.00 -42.93
CA ASN A 753 -50.25 0.21 -43.62
C ASN A 753 -50.20 1.51 -42.81
N GLY A 754 -49.58 2.60 -43.24
CA GLY A 754 -49.01 2.97 -44.54
C GLY A 754 -49.53 4.35 -44.95
N GLN A 755 -48.65 5.29 -45.31
CA GLN A 755 -48.85 6.22 -46.43
C GLN A 755 -47.68 7.20 -46.62
N GLU A 756 -47.18 7.21 -47.86
CA GLU A 756 -46.34 8.22 -48.46
C GLU A 756 -47.12 9.50 -48.80
N ARG A 757 -46.42 10.64 -48.90
CA ARG A 757 -46.38 11.58 -50.06
C ARG A 757 -45.59 12.84 -49.67
N ARG A 758 -44.40 13.05 -50.26
CA ARG A 758 -44.08 13.89 -51.44
C ARG A 758 -44.17 15.43 -51.23
N ASN A 759 -42.98 16.05 -51.23
CA ASN A 759 -42.52 17.41 -51.63
C ASN A 759 -43.44 18.24 -52.56
N PRO A 760 -43.30 19.60 -52.71
CA PRO A 760 -42.02 20.30 -52.95
C PRO A 760 -41.84 21.81 -52.54
N VAL A 761 -40.55 22.21 -52.49
CA VAL A 761 -39.85 23.49 -52.86
C VAL A 761 -40.60 24.82 -53.14
N ARG A 762 -40.22 25.88 -52.40
CA ARG A 762 -39.82 27.29 -52.80
C ARG A 762 -39.89 28.17 -51.53
N GLY A 763 -39.07 29.19 -51.24
CA GLY A 763 -38.02 29.91 -51.96
C GLY A 763 -37.32 30.94 -51.02
N LYS A 764 -36.32 31.61 -51.58
CA LYS A 764 -35.41 32.67 -51.07
C LYS A 764 -35.97 33.66 -50.04
N ASP A 765 -35.16 34.08 -49.06
CA ASP A 765 -34.49 35.40 -49.07
C ASP A 765 -33.34 35.51 -48.05
N SER A 766 -32.54 36.55 -48.26
CA SER A 766 -31.20 36.94 -47.87
C SER A 766 -30.94 37.35 -46.42
N GLY A 767 -29.67 37.24 -46.01
CA GLY A 767 -29.17 37.77 -44.73
C GLY A 767 -27.70 37.44 -44.48
N ARG A 768 -26.79 38.01 -45.28
CA ARG A 768 -25.34 37.90 -45.15
C ARG A 768 -24.87 38.74 -43.94
N ARG A 769 -24.31 38.11 -42.91
CA ARG A 769 -23.44 38.75 -41.90
C ARG A 769 -22.26 37.83 -41.65
N GLU A 770 -21.09 38.25 -42.11
CA GLU A 770 -19.79 37.69 -41.70
C GLU A 770 -19.56 37.98 -40.21
N PRO A 771 -19.00 37.06 -39.42
CA PRO A 771 -18.29 37.42 -38.22
C PRO A 771 -16.82 37.68 -38.56
N ALA A 772 -16.39 38.88 -38.18
CA ALA A 772 -15.02 39.37 -38.28
C ALA A 772 -14.04 38.50 -37.49
N ARG A 773 -12.83 38.34 -38.06
CA ARG A 773 -11.64 37.85 -37.36
C ARG A 773 -11.19 38.88 -36.32
N PRO A 774 -10.86 38.50 -35.07
CA PRO A 774 -10.01 39.31 -34.22
C PRO A 774 -8.57 38.82 -34.37
N ALA A 775 -7.77 39.48 -35.21
CA ALA A 775 -6.33 39.53 -35.04
C ALA A 775 -6.04 40.86 -34.31
N GLY A 776 -5.61 40.81 -33.05
CA GLY A 776 -5.48 42.05 -32.27
C GLY A 776 -4.62 41.98 -31.01
N SER A 777 -5.00 41.24 -29.98
CA SER A 777 -4.27 41.28 -28.69
C SER A 777 -3.26 40.13 -28.52
N MET A 778 -3.65 38.90 -28.85
CA MET A 778 -2.81 37.72 -28.57
C MET A 778 -1.58 37.63 -29.48
N ALA A 779 -1.73 37.94 -30.78
CA ALA A 779 -0.58 37.97 -31.70
C ALA A 779 0.44 39.05 -31.32
N GLN A 780 -0.02 40.17 -30.75
CA GLN A 780 0.87 41.22 -30.24
C GLN A 780 1.53 40.77 -28.93
N ALA A 781 0.79 40.17 -27.99
CA ALA A 781 1.34 39.64 -26.75
C ALA A 781 2.39 38.53 -26.98
N LEU A 782 2.19 37.66 -27.98
CA LEU A 782 3.18 36.65 -28.37
C LEU A 782 4.43 37.29 -28.98
N ARG A 783 4.27 38.32 -29.83
CA ARG A 783 5.40 39.09 -30.38
C ARG A 783 6.17 39.83 -29.29
N ASP A 784 5.46 40.49 -28.38
CA ASP A 784 6.05 41.21 -27.25
C ASP A 784 6.74 40.26 -26.26
N ALA A 785 6.26 39.01 -26.16
CA ALA A 785 6.91 37.94 -25.42
C ALA A 785 8.11 37.31 -26.15
N GLY A 786 8.37 37.66 -27.42
CA GLY A 786 9.52 37.17 -28.19
C GLY A 786 9.25 35.96 -29.08
N PHE A 787 7.99 35.61 -29.32
CA PHE A 787 7.59 34.57 -30.26
C PHE A 787 7.25 35.15 -31.64
N GLY A 788 7.81 34.57 -32.70
CA GLY A 788 7.71 35.04 -34.09
C GLY A 788 8.79 36.05 -34.45
N ARG A 789 9.78 35.61 -35.23
CA ARG A 789 10.57 36.49 -36.10
C ARG A 789 9.94 36.48 -37.48
#